data_AF-A0A2E0WWJ9-F1
#
_entry.id   AF-A0A2E0WWJ9-F1
#
_cell.length_a   1.000
_cell.length_b   1.000
_cell.length_c   1.000
_cell.angle_alpha   90.00
_cell.angle_beta   90.00
_cell.angle_gamma   90.00
#
_symmetry.space_group_name_H-M   'P 1'
#
loop_
_entity.id
_entity.type
_entity.pdbx_description
1 polymer ?
#
loop_
_entity_poly.entity_id
_entity_poly.type
_entity_poly.pdbx_seq_one_letter_code
_entity_poly.pdbx_strand_id
1 'polypeptide(L)'
;MISLGAFGAADRADAGDLFTGQFGAGNTWNVYEAIDSPLTWEEAFYYAQSAPDPTGGGAVGHLVVIGGAAENTLVNTNAPGDRWIGLTDRFGVAPGATESAIQLNPQTDGWAWVNGEAFTYQNWGGGEPNDAGNAEDAGQMTGGGTWNDNASGFDIDEPELDFDSLGEGQAIFNFVVEWSTALATQPTLAASRIDPAVLARAFPSPIARLPGPNGTATEFGVREVRDLGYVKNTRQAIANINSGAGTIFDGSSAVLDLKDPVTNGGNTGAVGGTEVPFISHVDGTEDQFVQTVIKGTFEVPAGQGGLYTFNRVSDDGFALRILSQETPGSPIVQHEFIKASNGHVDEDGSLVFIAPGDRDSKGVINLAPGTYDIEFVAFENEGGAYWELSTAKGDFVDPAPNTTPQYILLGDTSTMTGAVYSQPVRMTGNATVNNYAGQTNTIAATITNSRTATPDATGSFDEVVLTDGTSPASICCGRPGATLDPSQVNQFPISTGDDFPDFSTFVTGSFTVTATDTDGLPGEVFTFTLQSDDSSALRIVGEDFTASSPATADGGLSTLGDPESNGDTYLLAGFEGTGNANTFGTITLMEGQTYDFEAWQRQGGGDSGLEVWVAQGDYLATGFDAAAFFHLSAEVLGDKTVAANTGLGLVAGPGTGPAPGIAGDFDGDGDVDGSDFLLWQRDPGVGNLADWSANYGAGGPASGAVPEPGSLGLAIVCAGLIAGCARRRRQA
;
A
#
# COMPACT_ATOMS: atom_id res chain seq x y z
N MET A 1 42.02 -14.18 3.19
CA MET A 1 41.35 -14.28 1.88
C MET A 1 40.01 -14.96 2.10
N ILE A 2 38.97 -14.16 2.39
CA ILE A 2 37.54 -14.50 2.26
C ILE A 2 36.88 -13.15 1.91
N SER A 3 36.05 -13.15 0.88
CA SER A 3 35.50 -11.98 0.18
C SER A 3 34.48 -11.21 1.03
N LEU A 4 34.62 -9.88 1.07
CA LEU A 4 33.51 -8.97 1.35
C LEU A 4 32.55 -9.05 0.16
N GLY A 5 31.42 -9.73 0.34
CA GLY A 5 30.29 -9.71 -0.58
C GLY A 5 29.39 -8.52 -0.28
N ALA A 6 28.90 -7.89 -1.35
CA ALA A 6 28.06 -6.70 -1.40
C ALA A 6 26.97 -6.64 -0.32
N PHE A 7 26.95 -5.53 0.42
CA PHE A 7 25.76 -5.03 1.11
C PHE A 7 24.93 -4.24 0.10
N GLY A 8 23.62 -4.48 0.12
CA GLY A 8 22.62 -3.89 -0.76
C GLY A 8 22.62 -2.37 -0.69
N ALA A 9 22.41 -1.77 -1.85
CA ALA A 9 22.13 -0.36 -2.04
C ALA A 9 20.61 -0.17 -2.09
N ALA A 10 20.09 0.73 -1.26
CA ALA A 10 18.75 1.37 -1.23
C ALA A 10 18.42 1.59 0.27
N ASP A 11 18.28 2.78 0.86
CA ASP A 11 18.24 4.14 0.35
C ASP A 11 19.14 5.03 1.23
N ARG A 12 20.00 5.79 0.57
CA ARG A 12 20.80 6.85 1.20
C ARG A 12 19.95 8.13 1.06
N ALA A 13 20.16 9.16 1.89
CA ALA A 13 19.88 10.49 1.36
C ALA A 13 20.63 10.57 0.02
N ASP A 14 19.93 10.83 -1.08
CA ASP A 14 20.58 10.92 -2.39
C ASP A 14 21.45 12.19 -2.37
N ALA A 15 22.68 12.02 -1.86
CA ALA A 15 23.78 12.92 -2.12
C ALA A 15 23.91 13.02 -3.64
N GLY A 16 23.52 14.16 -4.19
CA GLY A 16 23.60 14.45 -5.61
C GLY A 16 25.04 14.53 -6.10
N ASP A 17 25.19 14.75 -7.40
CA ASP A 17 26.50 14.83 -8.05
C ASP A 17 27.37 15.94 -7.42
N LEU A 18 28.55 15.59 -6.93
CA LEU A 18 29.55 16.57 -6.54
C LEU A 18 30.02 17.35 -7.77
N PHE A 19 30.05 18.67 -7.67
CA PHE A 19 30.58 19.54 -8.73
C PHE A 19 31.59 20.54 -8.18
N THR A 20 32.32 21.20 -9.08
CA THR A 20 33.44 22.09 -8.71
C THR A 20 33.41 23.37 -9.53
N GLY A 21 33.86 24.46 -8.93
CA GLY A 21 33.95 25.77 -9.57
C GLY A 21 35.12 26.58 -9.01
N GLN A 22 35.69 27.48 -9.82
CA GLN A 22 36.77 28.40 -9.37
C GLN A 22 36.18 29.71 -8.85
N PHE A 23 35.47 29.65 -7.73
CA PHE A 23 34.84 30.81 -7.12
C PHE A 23 35.44 31.18 -5.76
N GLY A 24 36.32 30.34 -5.20
CA GLY A 24 36.98 30.63 -3.93
C GLY A 24 38.00 31.78 -4.02
N ALA A 25 38.32 32.32 -2.85
CA ALA A 25 39.24 33.45 -2.70
C ALA A 25 40.57 33.25 -3.47
N GLY A 26 40.92 34.21 -4.32
CA GLY A 26 42.12 34.11 -5.16
C GLY A 26 41.98 33.15 -6.34
N ASN A 27 40.75 32.86 -6.78
CA ASN A 27 40.43 31.95 -7.89
C ASN A 27 40.80 30.49 -7.59
N THR A 28 40.65 30.10 -6.32
CA THR A 28 40.77 28.72 -5.85
C THR A 28 39.50 27.93 -6.16
N TRP A 29 39.60 26.61 -6.10
CA TRP A 29 38.48 25.71 -6.35
C TRP A 29 37.63 25.54 -5.10
N ASN A 30 36.31 25.69 -5.26
CA ASN A 30 35.31 25.26 -4.29
C ASN A 30 34.68 23.95 -4.78
N VAL A 31 34.19 23.16 -3.84
CA VAL A 31 33.42 21.94 -4.11
C VAL A 31 31.99 22.19 -3.65
N TYR A 32 31.03 21.67 -4.40
CA TYR A 32 29.61 21.81 -4.13
C TYR A 32 28.94 20.43 -4.19
N GLU A 33 27.89 20.25 -3.41
CA GLU A 33 27.08 19.04 -3.36
C GLU A 33 25.60 19.45 -3.38
N ALA A 34 24.85 18.94 -4.36
CA ALA A 34 23.40 19.09 -4.38
C ALA A 34 22.80 18.04 -3.43
N ILE A 35 21.96 18.48 -2.49
CA ILE A 35 21.27 17.57 -1.58
C ILE A 35 19.79 17.56 -1.94
N ASP A 36 19.28 16.40 -2.35
CA ASP A 36 17.88 16.18 -2.78
C ASP A 36 16.98 15.65 -1.65
N SER A 37 17.29 16.07 -0.41
CA SER A 37 16.47 15.83 0.78
C SER A 37 15.99 17.17 1.33
N PRO A 38 14.69 17.50 1.20
CA PRO A 38 14.20 18.79 1.61
C PRO A 38 14.24 18.94 3.14
N LEU A 39 14.82 20.05 3.61
CA LEU A 39 14.93 20.42 5.02
C LEU A 39 14.48 21.87 5.20
N THR A 40 14.26 22.31 6.44
CA THR A 40 14.18 23.75 6.72
C THR A 40 15.53 24.42 6.47
N TRP A 41 15.56 25.75 6.35
CA TRP A 41 16.83 26.44 6.16
C TRP A 41 17.75 26.26 7.39
N GLU A 42 17.20 26.36 8.61
CA GLU A 42 17.92 26.07 9.86
C GLU A 42 18.60 24.69 9.81
N GLU A 43 17.83 23.66 9.48
CA GLU A 43 18.31 22.28 9.44
C GLU A 43 19.39 22.09 8.38
N ALA A 44 19.18 22.67 7.20
CA ALA A 44 20.15 22.64 6.11
C ALA A 44 21.44 23.39 6.46
N PHE A 45 21.34 24.50 7.20
CA PHE A 45 22.47 25.27 7.72
C PHE A 45 23.32 24.46 8.71
N TYR A 46 22.69 23.76 9.66
CA TYR A 46 23.42 22.88 10.58
C TYR A 46 23.97 21.62 9.90
N TYR A 47 23.22 21.04 8.95
CA TYR A 47 23.71 19.93 8.13
C TYR A 47 25.00 20.32 7.42
N ALA A 48 24.99 21.46 6.72
CA ALA A 48 26.13 21.91 5.92
C ALA A 48 27.40 22.09 6.77
N GLN A 49 27.27 22.63 7.99
CA GLN A 49 28.40 22.76 8.93
C GLN A 49 28.98 21.41 9.39
N SER A 50 28.14 20.39 9.48
CA SER A 50 28.56 19.03 9.85
C SER A 50 29.12 18.24 8.66
N ALA A 51 28.78 18.63 7.44
CA ALA A 51 29.14 17.93 6.22
C ALA A 51 30.66 18.00 6.01
N PRO A 52 31.37 16.85 6.02
CA PRO A 52 32.83 16.89 6.02
C PRO A 52 33.35 17.37 4.66
N ASP A 53 34.64 17.60 4.53
CA ASP A 53 35.25 17.96 3.26
C ASP A 53 35.33 16.75 2.30
N PRO A 54 34.68 16.77 1.12
CA PRO A 54 34.70 15.66 0.16
C PRO A 54 36.09 15.40 -0.45
N THR A 55 37.03 16.34 -0.31
CA THR A 55 38.41 16.18 -0.74
C THR A 55 39.29 15.44 0.28
N GLY A 56 38.74 15.13 1.46
CA GLY A 56 39.50 14.67 2.62
C GLY A 56 40.36 15.76 3.26
N GLY A 57 40.16 17.03 2.86
CA GLY A 57 40.74 18.21 3.47
C GLY A 57 40.08 18.56 4.81
N GLY A 58 40.29 19.80 5.24
CA GLY A 58 39.77 20.32 6.51
C GLY A 58 38.79 21.48 6.33
N ALA A 59 38.25 21.70 5.13
CA ALA A 59 37.24 22.73 4.92
C ALA A 59 35.95 22.37 5.67
N VAL A 60 35.33 23.37 6.29
CA VAL A 60 34.01 23.24 6.92
C VAL A 60 32.97 23.54 5.85
N GLY A 61 31.95 22.69 5.74
CA GLY A 61 30.85 22.92 4.80
C GLY A 61 29.97 24.07 5.26
N HIS A 62 29.29 24.71 4.33
CA HIS A 62 28.27 25.71 4.58
C HIS A 62 27.23 25.70 3.46
N LEU A 63 26.04 26.25 3.70
CA LEU A 63 25.10 26.47 2.59
C LEU A 63 25.76 27.36 1.54
N VAL A 64 25.48 27.08 0.27
CA VAL A 64 26.19 27.70 -0.86
C VAL A 64 26.13 29.22 -0.80
N VAL A 65 27.27 29.85 -1.02
CA VAL A 65 27.44 31.29 -1.13
C VAL A 65 27.67 31.66 -2.58
N ILE A 66 27.07 32.75 -3.04
CA ILE A 66 27.07 33.10 -4.47
C ILE A 66 27.66 34.48 -4.65
N GLY A 67 28.92 34.53 -5.10
CA GLY A 67 29.68 35.75 -5.32
C GLY A 67 29.48 36.38 -6.71
N GLY A 68 28.77 35.73 -7.63
CA GLY A 68 28.55 36.29 -8.97
C GLY A 68 27.66 35.47 -9.90
N ALA A 69 27.31 36.07 -11.04
CA ALA A 69 26.39 35.48 -12.02
C ALA A 69 26.87 34.15 -12.62
N ALA A 70 28.19 33.97 -12.76
CA ALA A 70 28.76 32.72 -13.26
C ALA A 70 28.60 31.57 -12.26
N GLU A 71 28.76 31.86 -10.96
CA GLU A 71 28.53 30.90 -9.89
C GLU A 71 27.05 30.57 -9.73
N ASN A 72 26.18 31.60 -9.76
CA ASN A 72 24.73 31.40 -9.75
C ASN A 72 24.27 30.46 -10.87
N THR A 73 24.82 30.65 -12.08
CA THR A 73 24.52 29.80 -13.24
C THR A 73 25.04 28.38 -13.04
N LEU A 74 26.25 28.22 -12.50
CA LEU A 74 26.85 26.92 -12.21
C LEU A 74 25.99 26.14 -11.21
N VAL A 75 25.62 26.76 -10.09
CA VAL A 75 24.78 26.15 -9.05
C VAL A 75 23.42 25.75 -9.64
N ASN A 76 22.70 26.68 -10.29
CA ASN A 76 21.39 26.37 -10.87
C ASN A 76 21.43 25.26 -11.95
N THR A 77 22.54 25.16 -12.69
CA THR A 77 22.70 24.12 -13.74
C THR A 77 22.94 22.73 -13.14
N ASN A 78 23.71 22.64 -12.05
CA ASN A 78 24.12 21.36 -11.46
C ASN A 78 23.26 20.93 -10.27
N ALA A 79 22.45 21.84 -9.71
CA ALA A 79 21.50 21.60 -8.64
C ALA A 79 20.13 22.21 -8.99
N PRO A 80 19.44 21.71 -10.03
CA PRO A 80 18.20 22.32 -10.52
C PRO A 80 17.06 22.21 -9.50
N GLY A 81 16.05 23.09 -9.62
CA GLY A 81 14.89 23.13 -8.73
C GLY A 81 15.04 24.17 -7.62
N ASP A 82 14.10 24.19 -6.69
CA ASP A 82 14.12 25.13 -5.57
C ASP A 82 15.12 24.66 -4.52
N ARG A 83 16.06 25.53 -4.16
CA ARG A 83 17.20 25.23 -3.29
C ARG A 83 17.41 26.28 -2.21
N TRP A 84 17.69 25.87 -0.98
CA TRP A 84 18.28 26.78 0.00
C TRP A 84 19.69 27.19 -0.39
N ILE A 85 19.97 28.47 -0.20
CA ILE A 85 21.30 29.08 -0.32
C ILE A 85 21.68 29.72 1.02
N GLY A 86 22.96 29.96 1.26
CA GLY A 86 23.47 30.43 2.54
C GLY A 86 23.23 31.90 2.86
N LEU A 87 22.25 32.55 2.22
CA LEU A 87 21.89 33.95 2.47
C LEU A 87 20.84 33.98 3.58
N THR A 88 20.99 34.89 4.53
CA THR A 88 20.02 35.10 5.61
C THR A 88 20.15 36.52 6.15
N ASP A 89 19.04 37.12 6.53
CA ASP A 89 18.97 38.36 7.31
C ASP A 89 18.58 38.09 8.77
N ARG A 90 18.39 36.82 9.14
CA ARG A 90 18.16 36.36 10.52
C ARG A 90 19.27 36.82 11.46
N PHE A 91 18.88 37.56 12.50
CA PHE A 91 19.81 38.01 13.52
C PHE A 91 20.52 36.85 14.23
N GLY A 92 21.83 36.98 14.44
CA GLY A 92 22.64 36.00 15.17
C GLY A 92 23.07 34.75 14.36
N VAL A 93 22.56 34.54 13.15
CA VAL A 93 22.94 33.39 12.31
C VAL A 93 24.25 33.64 11.55
N ALA A 94 24.32 34.73 10.81
CA ALA A 94 25.48 35.09 10.00
C ALA A 94 26.14 36.38 10.50
N PRO A 95 27.48 36.55 10.36
CA PRO A 95 28.16 37.75 10.79
C PRO A 95 27.63 39.02 10.10
N GLY A 96 26.86 39.82 10.85
CA GLY A 96 26.28 41.08 10.37
C GLY A 96 24.89 40.95 9.75
N ALA A 97 24.24 39.78 9.84
CA ALA A 97 22.82 39.64 9.51
C ALA A 97 21.94 40.45 10.47
N THR A 98 20.96 41.15 9.90
CA THR A 98 19.90 41.88 10.61
C THR A 98 18.68 41.96 9.72
N GLU A 99 17.47 41.93 10.29
CA GLU A 99 16.20 42.07 9.57
C GLU A 99 16.26 43.05 8.38
N SER A 100 16.06 42.53 7.15
CA SER A 100 16.21 43.31 5.93
C SER A 100 14.98 44.19 5.66
N ALA A 101 13.79 43.75 6.06
CA ALA A 101 12.53 44.45 5.77
C ALA A 101 12.46 45.84 6.40
N ILE A 102 13.18 46.07 7.50
CA ILE A 102 13.27 47.37 8.18
C ILE A 102 14.36 48.30 7.63
N GLN A 103 15.19 47.83 6.68
CA GLN A 103 16.29 48.61 6.13
C GLN A 103 15.84 49.57 5.04
N LEU A 104 16.69 50.56 4.73
CA LEU A 104 16.43 51.52 3.65
C LEU A 104 16.42 50.86 2.26
N ASN A 105 17.17 49.78 2.09
CA ASN A 105 17.24 49.00 0.86
C ASN A 105 17.15 47.49 1.19
N PRO A 106 15.95 46.92 1.36
CA PRO A 106 15.75 45.54 1.81
C PRO A 106 16.34 44.49 0.86
N GLN A 107 16.56 44.84 -0.42
CA GLN A 107 17.26 43.97 -1.37
C GLN A 107 18.76 43.79 -1.06
N THR A 108 19.37 44.69 -0.30
CA THR A 108 20.84 44.76 -0.15
C THR A 108 21.29 44.85 1.30
N ASP A 109 20.57 45.58 2.13
CA ASP A 109 20.91 45.82 3.51
C ASP A 109 20.22 44.77 4.38
N GLY A 110 20.91 44.27 5.41
CA GLY A 110 20.40 43.28 6.35
C GLY A 110 20.80 41.83 6.06
N TRP A 111 20.82 41.44 4.78
CA TRP A 111 21.26 40.12 4.34
C TRP A 111 22.77 39.91 4.51
N ALA A 112 23.16 38.73 4.98
CA ALA A 112 24.54 38.28 5.09
C ALA A 112 24.70 36.82 4.65
N TRP A 113 25.90 36.48 4.18
CA TRP A 113 26.27 35.10 3.88
C TRP A 113 26.74 34.37 5.14
N VAL A 114 26.30 33.13 5.32
CA VAL A 114 26.65 32.27 6.47
C VAL A 114 28.14 32.06 6.69
N ASN A 115 28.96 32.14 5.63
CA ASN A 115 30.42 32.03 5.74
C ASN A 115 31.12 33.37 6.04
N GLY A 116 30.37 34.47 6.14
CA GLY A 116 30.86 35.82 6.39
C GLY A 116 31.45 36.56 5.19
N GLU A 117 31.34 36.01 3.97
CA GLU A 117 31.71 36.75 2.76
C GLU A 117 30.80 37.96 2.53
N ALA A 118 31.33 38.95 1.80
CA ALA A 118 30.61 40.20 1.56
C ALA A 118 29.45 39.98 0.57
N PHE A 119 28.23 40.37 0.98
CA PHE A 119 27.06 40.36 0.13
C PHE A 119 27.17 41.43 -0.97
N THR A 120 27.64 41.03 -2.15
CA THR A 120 27.98 41.95 -3.26
C THR A 120 27.33 41.59 -4.59
N TYR A 121 26.72 40.41 -4.68
CA TYR A 121 25.97 39.93 -5.83
C TYR A 121 24.55 39.58 -5.40
N GLN A 122 23.57 39.94 -6.23
CA GLN A 122 22.15 39.73 -6.00
C GLN A 122 21.51 39.17 -7.25
N ASN A 123 20.54 38.26 -7.08
CA ASN A 123 19.74 37.74 -8.19
C ASN A 123 18.26 37.58 -7.82
N TRP A 124 17.72 38.48 -7.01
CA TRP A 124 16.32 38.50 -6.58
C TRP A 124 15.33 38.39 -7.75
N GLY A 125 14.27 37.62 -7.52
CA GLY A 125 13.11 37.50 -8.39
C GLY A 125 12.34 38.81 -8.50
N GLY A 126 11.42 38.88 -9.46
CA GLY A 126 10.62 40.07 -9.66
C GLY A 126 9.63 40.28 -8.51
N GLY A 127 9.97 41.13 -7.56
CA GLY A 127 9.18 41.38 -6.35
C GLY A 127 9.93 41.10 -5.05
N GLU A 128 11.08 40.41 -5.15
CA GLU A 128 11.83 39.90 -3.99
C GLU A 128 13.00 40.82 -3.57
N PRO A 129 13.45 40.73 -2.30
CA PRO A 129 12.77 40.05 -1.21
C PRO A 129 11.50 40.81 -0.80
N ASN A 130 10.46 40.08 -0.39
CA ASN A 130 9.14 40.65 -0.11
C ASN A 130 8.71 40.54 1.35
N ASP A 131 9.45 39.77 2.14
CA ASP A 131 9.24 39.46 3.55
C ASP A 131 7.79 39.04 3.81
N ALA A 132 7.35 37.97 3.13
CA ALA A 132 5.94 37.58 3.10
C ALA A 132 5.44 37.22 4.50
N GLY A 133 4.61 38.10 5.06
CA GLY A 133 4.06 37.91 6.40
C GLY A 133 4.95 38.45 7.53
N ASN A 134 6.08 39.09 7.22
CA ASN A 134 7.12 39.53 8.16
C ASN A 134 7.80 38.34 8.87
N ALA A 135 8.23 37.36 8.07
CA ALA A 135 8.52 36.00 8.52
C ALA A 135 9.43 35.21 7.53
N GLU A 136 10.16 35.88 6.63
CA GLU A 136 10.96 35.24 5.58
C GLU A 136 12.46 35.58 5.67
N ASP A 137 13.18 34.90 6.57
CA ASP A 137 14.55 35.32 6.94
C ASP A 137 15.67 34.51 6.22
N ALA A 138 15.30 33.67 5.23
CA ALA A 138 16.18 32.74 4.54
C ALA A 138 16.17 32.90 3.00
N GLY A 139 17.35 32.83 2.39
CA GLY A 139 17.51 32.87 0.95
C GLY A 139 17.22 31.53 0.26
N GLN A 140 16.33 31.56 -0.71
CA GLN A 140 15.99 30.48 -1.62
C GLN A 140 16.44 30.83 -3.05
N MET A 141 17.15 29.93 -3.74
CA MET A 141 17.24 29.95 -5.19
C MET A 141 16.07 29.16 -5.78
N THR A 142 15.27 29.79 -6.64
CA THR A 142 14.18 29.13 -7.38
C THR A 142 14.74 28.28 -8.52
N GLY A 143 13.95 27.33 -9.05
CA GLY A 143 14.32 26.56 -10.24
C GLY A 143 14.59 27.39 -11.51
N GLY A 144 14.19 28.67 -11.53
CA GLY A 144 14.55 29.63 -12.58
C GLY A 144 15.92 30.28 -12.40
N GLY A 145 16.60 30.03 -11.28
CA GLY A 145 17.89 30.59 -10.90
C GLY A 145 17.83 31.97 -10.23
N THR A 146 16.65 32.62 -10.18
CA THR A 146 16.41 33.85 -9.39
C THR A 146 16.14 33.53 -7.93
N TRP A 147 16.31 34.49 -7.04
CA TRP A 147 16.19 34.30 -5.60
C TRP A 147 14.86 34.78 -5.04
N ASN A 148 14.44 34.15 -3.96
CA ASN A 148 13.29 34.47 -3.14
C ASN A 148 13.75 34.45 -1.67
N ASP A 149 13.21 35.32 -0.84
CA ASP A 149 13.28 35.17 0.61
C ASP A 149 12.16 34.22 1.06
N ASN A 150 12.40 33.42 2.08
CA ASN A 150 11.42 32.46 2.56
C ASN A 150 11.65 32.17 4.05
N ALA A 151 10.69 31.52 4.70
CA ALA A 151 10.76 31.23 6.11
C ALA A 151 11.92 30.27 6.43
N SER A 152 12.77 30.64 7.37
CA SER A 152 14.01 29.91 7.68
C SER A 152 13.78 28.67 8.52
N GLY A 153 12.68 28.64 9.27
CA GLY A 153 12.37 27.62 10.26
C GLY A 153 12.91 27.93 11.66
N PHE A 154 13.63 29.04 11.86
CA PHE A 154 13.99 29.53 13.19
C PHE A 154 12.77 30.11 13.90
N ASP A 155 12.65 29.84 15.21
CA ASP A 155 11.69 30.55 16.06
C ASP A 155 12.16 31.98 16.33
N ILE A 156 11.22 32.87 16.70
CA ILE A 156 11.46 34.29 17.02
C ILE A 156 12.63 34.55 17.99
N ASP A 157 12.93 33.60 18.87
CA ASP A 157 14.00 33.71 19.88
C ASP A 157 15.30 33.00 19.47
N GLU A 158 15.38 32.38 18.28
CA GLU A 158 16.51 31.59 17.80
C GLU A 158 17.25 32.23 16.60
N PRO A 159 18.59 32.06 16.49
CA PRO A 159 19.50 31.62 17.55
C PRO A 159 19.66 32.68 18.67
N GLU A 160 19.26 33.92 18.38
CA GLU A 160 19.15 35.02 19.32
C GLU A 160 17.81 35.72 19.12
N LEU A 161 17.30 36.37 20.17
CA LEU A 161 16.07 37.17 20.12
C LEU A 161 16.13 38.21 19.00
N ASP A 162 15.26 38.06 18.01
CA ASP A 162 15.00 39.07 17.01
C ASP A 162 13.71 39.84 17.36
N PHE A 163 13.85 41.14 17.65
CA PHE A 163 12.71 41.98 18.03
C PHE A 163 11.93 42.48 16.82
N ASP A 164 12.48 42.33 15.61
CA ASP A 164 11.94 42.90 14.39
C ASP A 164 11.30 41.82 13.47
N SER A 165 11.52 40.53 13.75
CA SER A 165 10.90 39.37 13.07
C SER A 165 9.66 38.85 13.84
N LEU A 166 8.56 38.51 13.14
CA LEU A 166 7.27 38.11 13.75
C LEU A 166 6.94 36.63 13.49
N GLY A 167 7.72 35.71 14.07
CA GLY A 167 7.40 34.28 14.11
C GLY A 167 7.43 33.63 12.72
N GLU A 168 8.50 32.90 12.43
CA GLU A 168 8.71 32.37 11.08
C GLU A 168 7.92 31.09 10.80
N GLY A 169 7.52 30.93 9.54
CA GLY A 169 6.97 29.69 9.04
C GLY A 169 8.01 28.57 8.91
N GLN A 170 7.56 27.41 8.46
CA GLN A 170 8.40 26.24 8.23
C GLN A 170 8.34 25.90 6.73
N ALA A 171 9.22 26.52 5.94
CA ALA A 171 9.41 26.14 4.55
C ALA A 171 10.47 25.03 4.47
N ILE A 172 10.31 24.10 3.52
CA ILE A 172 11.28 23.04 3.28
C ILE A 172 11.68 23.01 1.81
N PHE A 173 12.98 23.00 1.54
CA PHE A 173 13.54 22.87 0.20
C PHE A 173 14.76 21.98 0.22
N ASN A 174 15.07 21.41 -0.93
CA ASN A 174 16.38 20.83 -1.19
C ASN A 174 17.45 21.92 -1.03
N PHE A 175 18.74 21.58 -0.97
CA PHE A 175 19.77 22.58 -0.70
C PHE A 175 21.12 22.24 -1.33
N VAL A 176 22.05 23.19 -1.27
CA VAL A 176 23.40 23.01 -1.81
C VAL A 176 24.42 23.32 -0.72
N VAL A 177 25.31 22.35 -0.47
CA VAL A 177 26.46 22.52 0.42
C VAL A 177 27.67 22.93 -0.41
N GLU A 178 28.46 23.84 0.13
CA GLU A 178 29.71 24.31 -0.44
C GLU A 178 30.88 24.12 0.55
N TRP A 179 32.05 23.76 0.02
CA TRP A 179 33.33 23.78 0.73
C TRP A 179 34.32 24.71 0.05
N SER A 180 34.73 25.74 0.78
CA SER A 180 35.82 26.63 0.40
C SER A 180 37.19 25.96 0.61
N THR A 181 37.64 25.15 -0.37
CA THR A 181 38.81 24.26 -0.18
C THR A 181 40.19 24.93 -0.28
N ALA A 182 40.25 26.17 -0.79
CA ALA A 182 41.50 26.89 -1.09
C ALA A 182 42.47 26.15 -2.03
N LEU A 183 42.01 25.16 -2.80
CA LEU A 183 42.84 24.40 -3.72
C LEU A 183 43.18 25.21 -4.98
N ALA A 184 44.46 25.21 -5.38
CA ALA A 184 44.92 25.91 -6.58
C ALA A 184 44.60 25.18 -7.90
N THR A 185 44.27 23.89 -7.82
CA THR A 185 43.95 23.02 -8.97
C THR A 185 42.65 22.29 -8.71
N GLN A 186 41.93 21.93 -9.78
CA GLN A 186 40.65 21.23 -9.67
C GLN A 186 40.80 19.95 -8.84
N PRO A 187 40.02 19.77 -7.76
CA PRO A 187 40.06 18.54 -6.98
C PRO A 187 39.53 17.37 -7.81
N THR A 188 40.10 16.18 -7.59
CA THR A 188 39.54 14.94 -8.11
C THR A 188 38.50 14.43 -7.12
N LEU A 189 37.25 14.35 -7.54
CA LEU A 189 36.13 13.90 -6.71
C LEU A 189 35.90 12.40 -6.92
N ALA A 190 35.55 11.68 -5.85
CA ALA A 190 35.06 10.31 -5.98
C ALA A 190 33.63 10.33 -6.55
N ALA A 191 33.30 9.39 -7.46
CA ALA A 191 32.02 9.34 -8.18
C ALA A 191 30.78 9.02 -7.31
N SER A 192 30.97 8.88 -6.01
CA SER A 192 29.93 8.76 -4.98
C SER A 192 30.65 8.97 -3.66
N ARG A 193 30.23 10.01 -2.94
CA ARG A 193 30.60 10.16 -1.54
C ARG A 193 29.74 9.18 -0.74
N ILE A 194 30.33 8.49 0.23
CA ILE A 194 29.53 7.92 1.32
C ILE A 194 29.05 9.11 2.12
N ASP A 195 27.73 9.31 2.20
CA ASP A 195 27.09 10.38 3.00
C ASP A 195 27.80 10.50 4.35
N PRO A 196 28.50 11.62 4.60
CA PRO A 196 29.33 11.72 5.78
C PRO A 196 28.87 12.83 6.73
N ALA A 197 27.68 13.37 6.52
CA ALA A 197 26.91 13.98 7.58
C ALA A 197 25.65 13.15 7.81
N VAL A 198 25.79 12.20 8.74
CA VAL A 198 24.70 11.75 9.60
C VAL A 198 23.87 12.99 9.94
N LEU A 199 22.64 13.11 9.43
CA LEU A 199 21.63 14.01 10.01
C LEU A 199 21.69 13.75 11.52
N ALA A 200 22.32 14.58 12.35
CA ALA A 200 22.70 14.22 13.72
C ALA A 200 21.61 13.40 14.47
N ARG A 201 21.70 12.06 14.43
CA ARG A 201 20.54 11.15 14.60
C ARG A 201 19.55 11.61 15.66
N ALA A 202 18.24 11.51 15.39
CA ALA A 202 17.21 11.76 16.39
C ALA A 202 17.55 11.01 17.68
N PHE A 203 17.94 9.74 17.56
CA PHE A 203 18.57 8.99 18.65
C PHE A 203 20.09 9.22 18.67
N PRO A 204 20.65 9.88 19.70
CA PRO A 204 22.07 10.23 19.75
C PRO A 204 23.03 9.03 19.81
N SER A 205 22.50 7.81 20.01
CA SER A 205 23.22 6.56 19.89
C SER A 205 22.28 5.47 19.36
N PRO A 206 22.73 4.64 18.40
CA PRO A 206 21.90 3.58 17.82
C PRO A 206 21.51 2.48 18.82
N ILE A 207 22.22 2.37 19.94
CA ILE A 207 22.04 1.24 20.88
C ILE A 207 21.87 1.65 22.34
N ALA A 208 22.15 2.91 22.71
CA ALA A 208 21.96 3.34 24.09
C ALA A 208 20.48 3.63 24.34
N ARG A 209 19.86 2.85 25.24
CA ARG A 209 18.44 2.99 25.63
C ARG A 209 18.16 4.34 26.30
N LEU A 210 17.00 4.91 26.02
CA LEU A 210 16.55 6.15 26.68
C LEU A 210 16.15 5.88 28.15
N PRO A 211 16.32 6.87 29.04
CA PRO A 211 15.90 6.73 30.44
C PRO A 211 14.38 6.69 30.55
N GLY A 212 13.85 5.85 31.44
CA GLY A 212 12.41 5.61 31.58
C GLY A 212 12.11 4.18 32.04
N PRO A 213 10.89 3.91 32.52
CA PRO A 213 10.48 2.56 32.85
C PRO A 213 10.53 1.69 31.60
N ASN A 214 11.00 0.45 31.75
CA ASN A 214 10.88 -0.54 30.68
C ASN A 214 9.47 -1.12 30.71
N GLY A 215 8.97 -1.54 29.54
CA GLY A 215 7.74 -2.31 29.47
C GLY A 215 7.83 -3.66 30.17
N THR A 216 6.66 -4.21 30.46
CA THR A 216 6.44 -5.58 30.93
C THR A 216 5.92 -6.44 29.78
N ALA A 217 5.62 -7.71 30.05
CA ALA A 217 5.05 -8.61 29.06
C ALA A 217 3.65 -8.19 28.56
N THR A 218 2.96 -7.29 29.27
CA THR A 218 1.56 -6.92 28.97
C THR A 218 1.34 -5.41 28.83
N GLU A 219 2.36 -4.60 29.11
CA GLU A 219 2.24 -3.14 29.11
C GLU A 219 3.56 -2.48 28.69
N PHE A 220 3.48 -1.38 27.97
CA PHE A 220 4.60 -0.47 27.73
C PHE A 220 4.90 0.34 28.99
N GLY A 221 6.17 0.61 29.23
CA GLY A 221 6.61 1.62 30.20
C GLY A 221 6.53 2.99 29.54
N VAL A 222 5.93 3.96 30.23
CA VAL A 222 5.74 5.32 29.74
C VAL A 222 6.46 6.29 30.68
N ARG A 223 7.25 7.20 30.11
CA ARG A 223 7.76 8.38 30.82
C ARG A 223 7.32 9.63 30.09
N GLU A 224 6.78 10.58 30.85
CA GLU A 224 6.48 11.93 30.41
C GLU A 224 7.41 12.93 31.10
N VAL A 225 7.87 13.92 30.33
CA VAL A 225 8.67 15.05 30.78
C VAL A 225 7.91 16.33 30.44
N ARG A 226 7.68 17.16 31.46
CA ARG A 226 6.95 18.43 31.37
C ARG A 226 7.75 19.60 31.95
N ASP A 227 7.17 20.79 31.88
CA ASP A 227 7.69 22.03 32.47
C ASP A 227 9.02 22.49 31.87
N LEU A 228 9.24 22.19 30.58
CA LEU A 228 10.41 22.63 29.82
C LEU A 228 10.09 23.69 28.76
N GLY A 229 8.80 24.05 28.60
CA GLY A 229 8.34 24.99 27.58
C GLY A 229 8.33 24.35 26.19
N TYR A 230 8.41 25.21 25.18
CA TYR A 230 8.38 24.83 23.77
C TYR A 230 9.54 23.90 23.39
N VAL A 231 9.23 22.87 22.63
CA VAL A 231 10.12 21.85 22.10
C VAL A 231 10.16 21.99 20.59
N LYS A 232 11.31 22.40 20.08
CA LYS A 232 11.46 22.79 18.68
C LYS A 232 11.44 21.62 17.71
N ASN A 233 11.91 20.45 18.16
CA ASN A 233 11.96 19.25 17.34
C ASN A 233 12.19 17.99 18.17
N THR A 234 12.06 16.84 17.51
CA THR A 234 12.22 15.53 18.14
C THR A 234 13.61 15.32 18.76
N ARG A 235 14.66 15.95 18.22
CA ARG A 235 16.02 15.88 18.80
C ARG A 235 16.09 16.57 20.15
N GLN A 236 15.47 17.75 20.27
CA GLN A 236 15.39 18.45 21.54
C GLN A 236 14.56 17.67 22.55
N ALA A 237 13.45 17.04 22.12
CA ALA A 237 12.65 16.17 22.97
C ALA A 237 13.51 15.01 23.55
N ILE A 238 14.28 14.34 22.70
CA ILE A 238 15.17 13.24 23.11
C ILE A 238 16.30 13.74 24.03
N ALA A 239 16.86 14.92 23.77
CA ALA A 239 17.89 15.52 24.61
C ALA A 239 17.35 15.86 26.01
N ASN A 240 16.16 16.45 26.08
CA ASN A 240 15.47 16.77 27.32
C ASN A 240 15.18 15.51 28.15
N ILE A 241 14.63 14.46 27.52
CA ILE A 241 14.39 13.16 28.16
C ILE A 241 15.69 12.57 28.72
N ASN A 242 16.80 12.63 27.98
CA ASN A 242 18.12 12.16 28.43
C ASN A 242 18.70 12.98 29.58
N SER A 243 18.43 14.28 29.61
CA SER A 243 18.97 15.18 30.63
C SER A 243 18.36 14.96 32.01
N GLY A 244 17.13 14.42 32.07
CA GLY A 244 16.33 14.33 33.30
C GLY A 244 15.88 15.68 33.84
N ALA A 245 15.92 16.74 33.03
CA ALA A 245 15.34 18.05 33.35
C ALA A 245 13.81 18.01 33.30
N GLY A 246 13.16 19.03 33.87
CA GLY A 246 11.70 19.13 33.92
C GLY A 246 11.05 18.30 35.02
N THR A 247 9.73 18.19 34.97
CA THR A 247 8.95 17.34 35.86
C THR A 247 8.71 15.99 35.19
N ILE A 248 9.07 14.91 35.87
CA ILE A 248 9.02 13.55 35.34
C ILE A 248 7.83 12.79 35.92
N PHE A 249 7.06 12.15 35.04
CA PHE A 249 5.99 11.22 35.39
C PHE A 249 6.28 9.87 34.76
N ASP A 250 6.33 8.81 35.56
CA ASP A 250 6.55 7.44 35.10
C ASP A 250 5.27 6.61 35.33
N GLY A 251 4.89 5.81 34.34
CA GLY A 251 3.71 4.95 34.37
C GLY A 251 3.80 3.80 33.38
N SER A 252 2.65 3.19 33.07
CA SER A 252 2.54 2.15 32.05
C SER A 252 1.23 2.28 31.26
N SER A 253 1.21 1.76 30.04
CA SER A 253 0.03 1.66 29.20
C SER A 253 0.00 0.33 28.46
N ALA A 254 -1.17 -0.31 28.36
CA ALA A 254 -1.34 -1.57 27.63
C ALA A 254 -1.23 -1.39 26.11
N VAL A 255 -1.73 -0.26 25.61
CA VAL A 255 -1.71 0.11 24.19
C VAL A 255 -1.02 1.45 24.01
N LEU A 256 -0.46 1.67 22.83
CA LEU A 256 0.15 2.94 22.45
C LEU A 256 -0.92 3.82 21.77
N ASP A 257 -1.85 4.31 22.59
CA ASP A 257 -3.02 5.15 22.23
C ASP A 257 -3.30 6.13 23.39
N LEU A 258 -2.40 7.11 23.56
CA LEU A 258 -2.43 8.09 24.65
C LEU A 258 -3.06 9.41 24.17
N LYS A 259 -3.98 9.99 24.92
CA LYS A 259 -4.60 11.28 24.55
C LYS A 259 -5.03 12.12 25.74
N ASP A 260 -5.23 13.42 25.53
CA ASP A 260 -6.03 14.25 26.46
C ASP A 260 -7.55 13.95 26.27
N PRO A 261 -8.24 13.37 27.26
CA PRO A 261 -9.65 13.00 27.13
C PRO A 261 -10.64 14.17 27.23
N VAL A 262 -10.20 15.38 27.62
CA VAL A 262 -11.09 16.50 27.96
C VAL A 262 -10.97 17.67 27.00
N THR A 263 -9.75 18.03 26.59
CA THR A 263 -9.51 19.30 25.88
C THR A 263 -9.02 19.15 24.45
N ASN A 264 -8.68 17.92 24.03
CA ASN A 264 -8.30 17.64 22.65
C ASN A 264 -9.40 18.13 21.68
N GLY A 265 -9.02 19.01 20.76
CA GLY A 265 -9.88 19.75 19.82
C GLY A 265 -10.68 18.91 18.81
N GLY A 266 -10.88 17.62 19.07
CA GLY A 266 -11.59 16.68 18.22
C GLY A 266 -10.68 15.76 17.40
N ASN A 267 -9.36 15.77 17.63
CA ASN A 267 -8.43 14.85 16.98
C ASN A 267 -8.62 13.46 17.58
N THR A 268 -8.94 12.47 16.74
CA THR A 268 -9.08 11.07 17.13
C THR A 268 -8.01 10.24 16.46
N GLY A 269 -7.55 9.19 17.15
CA GLY A 269 -6.73 8.15 16.53
C GLY A 269 -7.41 7.55 15.29
N ALA A 270 -6.61 7.00 14.38
CA ALA A 270 -7.11 6.42 13.15
C ALA A 270 -7.65 5.00 13.33
N VAL A 271 -7.30 4.32 14.43
CA VAL A 271 -7.73 2.97 14.76
C VAL A 271 -8.62 2.99 16.00
N GLY A 272 -9.80 2.37 15.91
CA GLY A 272 -10.71 2.30 17.05
C GLY A 272 -10.13 1.45 18.18
N GLY A 273 -10.04 2.01 19.39
CA GLY A 273 -9.49 1.33 20.56
C GLY A 273 -9.94 1.91 21.90
N THR A 274 -9.38 1.38 23.00
CA THR A 274 -9.54 1.98 24.33
C THR A 274 -8.48 3.05 24.51
N GLU A 275 -8.87 4.29 24.25
CA GLU A 275 -8.01 5.46 24.40
C GLU A 275 -7.62 5.64 25.88
N VAL A 276 -6.34 5.93 26.13
CA VAL A 276 -5.77 6.02 27.48
C VAL A 276 -5.35 7.48 27.77
N PRO A 277 -5.70 8.05 28.95
CA PRO A 277 -5.20 9.37 29.32
C PRO A 277 -3.68 9.40 29.50
N PHE A 278 -3.05 10.56 29.29
CA PHE A 278 -1.68 10.81 29.71
C PHE A 278 -1.48 10.49 31.20
N ILE A 279 -0.30 10.01 31.58
CA ILE A 279 0.06 9.67 32.96
C ILE A 279 -0.01 10.90 33.86
N SER A 280 0.39 12.05 33.32
CA SER A 280 0.32 13.34 34.00
C SER A 280 -1.02 14.06 33.86
N HIS A 281 -2.03 13.46 33.23
CA HIS A 281 -3.32 14.09 32.97
C HIS A 281 -3.97 14.59 34.28
N VAL A 282 -4.53 15.79 34.21
CA VAL A 282 -5.37 16.38 35.26
C VAL A 282 -6.69 16.83 34.65
N ASP A 283 -7.81 16.38 35.21
CA ASP A 283 -9.15 16.68 34.72
C ASP A 283 -9.35 18.20 34.52
N GLY A 284 -9.61 18.61 33.27
CA GLY A 284 -9.94 20.00 32.92
C GLY A 284 -8.76 20.94 32.70
N THR A 285 -7.54 20.41 32.60
CA THR A 285 -6.36 21.15 32.08
C THR A 285 -5.95 20.58 30.74
N GLU A 286 -5.49 21.43 29.83
CA GLU A 286 -4.92 20.97 28.56
C GLU A 286 -3.55 20.32 28.80
N ASP A 287 -3.36 19.14 28.21
CA ASP A 287 -2.09 18.42 28.33
C ASP A 287 -1.02 18.90 27.34
N GLN A 288 -0.64 20.17 27.45
CA GLN A 288 0.35 20.82 26.60
C GLN A 288 1.81 20.58 27.04
N PHE A 289 2.77 20.88 26.16
CA PHE A 289 4.22 20.90 26.42
C PHE A 289 4.74 19.59 27.04
N VAL A 290 4.31 18.47 26.47
CA VAL A 290 4.62 17.13 26.95
C VAL A 290 5.56 16.42 26.01
N GLN A 291 6.60 15.81 26.56
CA GLN A 291 7.51 14.93 25.83
C GLN A 291 7.40 13.53 26.42
N THR A 292 7.15 12.54 25.59
CA THR A 292 6.92 11.16 26.04
C THR A 292 7.95 10.23 25.43
N VAL A 293 8.52 9.34 26.25
CA VAL A 293 9.19 8.12 25.77
C VAL A 293 8.42 6.90 26.24
N ILE A 294 8.13 6.01 25.29
CA ILE A 294 7.38 4.78 25.49
C ILE A 294 8.26 3.62 25.08
N LYS A 295 8.38 2.63 25.97
CA LYS A 295 9.31 1.53 25.84
C LYS A 295 8.61 0.21 26.10
N GLY A 296 8.87 -0.79 25.29
CA GLY A 296 8.35 -2.13 25.54
C GLY A 296 8.87 -3.15 24.56
N THR A 297 8.15 -4.26 24.49
CA THR A 297 8.48 -5.39 23.62
C THR A 297 7.27 -5.78 22.82
N PHE A 298 7.46 -6.15 21.56
CA PHE A 298 6.43 -6.78 20.74
C PHE A 298 6.99 -8.04 20.08
N GLU A 299 6.08 -8.92 19.66
CA GLU A 299 6.41 -10.18 19.00
C GLU A 299 5.93 -10.16 17.56
N VAL A 300 6.81 -10.53 16.64
CA VAL A 300 6.44 -11.03 15.32
C VAL A 300 6.26 -12.54 15.47
N PRO A 301 5.02 -13.08 15.42
CA PRO A 301 4.78 -14.48 15.71
C PRO A 301 5.55 -15.41 14.78
N ALA A 302 5.73 -16.66 15.22
CA ALA A 302 6.42 -17.68 14.44
C ALA A 302 5.85 -17.74 13.02
N GLY A 303 6.74 -17.51 12.04
CA GLY A 303 6.49 -17.53 10.61
C GLY A 303 5.74 -16.32 10.01
N GLN A 304 5.28 -15.39 10.83
CA GLN A 304 4.66 -14.14 10.37
C GLN A 304 5.68 -13.11 9.86
N GLY A 305 6.92 -13.53 9.60
CA GLY A 305 7.98 -12.63 9.12
C GLY A 305 7.66 -11.98 7.78
N GLY A 306 8.28 -10.84 7.52
CA GLY A 306 8.10 -10.08 6.29
C GLY A 306 7.97 -8.59 6.55
N LEU A 307 7.33 -7.90 5.61
CA LEU A 307 7.09 -6.46 5.71
C LEU A 307 6.02 -6.17 6.75
N TYR A 308 6.23 -5.10 7.50
CA TYR A 308 5.29 -4.50 8.42
C TYR A 308 5.27 -3.00 8.22
N THR A 309 4.08 -2.41 8.18
CA THR A 309 3.88 -0.97 8.20
C THR A 309 3.51 -0.51 9.61
N PHE A 310 4.30 0.39 10.17
CA PHE A 310 3.97 1.13 11.38
C PHE A 310 3.30 2.43 10.95
N ASN A 311 2.11 2.69 11.49
CA ASN A 311 1.31 3.89 11.23
C ASN A 311 1.23 4.70 12.51
N ARG A 312 1.81 5.90 12.47
CA ARG A 312 1.82 6.87 13.55
C ARG A 312 0.83 7.95 13.22
N VAL A 313 -0.11 8.18 14.13
CA VAL A 313 -1.10 9.26 14.06
C VAL A 313 -0.91 10.03 15.35
N SER A 314 -0.42 11.26 15.23
CA SER A 314 -0.06 12.07 16.39
C SER A 314 0.19 13.52 15.99
N ASP A 315 -0.01 14.41 16.97
CA ASP A 315 0.32 15.82 16.85
C ASP A 315 1.85 16.00 16.96
N ASP A 316 2.40 17.07 16.37
CA ASP A 316 3.83 17.40 16.40
C ASP A 316 4.79 16.27 15.94
N GLY A 317 6.01 16.19 16.51
CA GLY A 317 7.09 15.32 16.04
C GLY A 317 7.25 14.01 16.82
N PHE A 318 7.88 13.02 16.17
CA PHE A 318 8.17 11.72 16.78
C PHE A 318 9.45 11.07 16.25
N ALA A 319 9.95 10.10 17.01
CA ALA A 319 10.95 9.15 16.55
C ALA A 319 10.63 7.74 17.05
N LEU A 320 10.75 6.76 16.17
CA LEU A 320 10.47 5.35 16.43
C LEU A 320 11.67 4.50 16.02
N ARG A 321 12.20 3.72 16.96
CA ARG A 321 13.21 2.71 16.64
C ARG A 321 12.83 1.32 17.15
N ILE A 322 13.22 0.32 16.36
CA ILE A 322 13.03 -1.09 16.63
C ILE A 322 14.41 -1.73 16.84
N LEU A 323 14.62 -2.34 18.00
CA LEU A 323 15.90 -2.90 18.42
C LEU A 323 15.74 -4.39 18.71
N SER A 324 16.78 -5.19 18.48
CA SER A 324 16.81 -6.59 18.93
C SER A 324 16.84 -6.67 20.47
N GLN A 325 16.33 -7.75 21.02
CA GLN A 325 16.49 -8.05 22.46
C GLN A 325 17.96 -8.26 22.84
N GLU A 326 18.34 -7.78 24.04
CA GLU A 326 19.66 -8.02 24.59
C GLU A 326 19.84 -9.52 24.91
N THR A 327 20.79 -10.18 24.25
CA THR A 327 21.14 -11.59 24.51
C THR A 327 22.60 -11.71 24.95
N PRO A 328 22.92 -12.58 25.92
CA PRO A 328 24.30 -12.73 26.40
C PRO A 328 25.25 -13.10 25.25
N GLY A 329 26.18 -12.19 24.93
CA GLY A 329 27.20 -12.39 23.91
C GLY A 329 26.82 -11.95 22.49
N SER A 330 25.62 -11.38 22.28
CA SER A 330 25.20 -10.78 21.02
C SER A 330 25.00 -9.27 21.19
N PRO A 331 25.53 -8.44 20.28
CA PRO A 331 25.26 -6.99 20.32
C PRO A 331 23.78 -6.72 20.01
N ILE A 332 23.22 -5.67 20.63
CA ILE A 332 21.93 -5.11 20.22
C ILE A 332 22.06 -4.59 18.79
N VAL A 333 21.08 -4.92 17.96
CA VAL A 333 20.97 -4.49 16.56
C VAL A 333 19.80 -3.53 16.45
N GLN A 334 20.01 -2.40 15.77
CA GLN A 334 18.93 -1.55 15.31
C GLN A 334 18.42 -2.06 13.97
N HIS A 335 17.11 -2.30 13.90
CA HIS A 335 16.44 -2.69 12.66
C HIS A 335 16.03 -1.45 11.88
N GLU A 336 16.17 -1.55 10.57
CA GLU A 336 16.06 -0.42 9.64
C GLU A 336 14.68 -0.40 8.99
N PHE A 337 13.97 0.72 9.16
CA PHE A 337 12.82 1.03 8.31
C PHE A 337 13.33 1.23 6.87
N ILE A 338 12.64 0.65 5.90
CA ILE A 338 13.06 0.64 4.49
C ILE A 338 12.30 1.66 3.64
N LYS A 339 11.22 2.24 4.17
CA LYS A 339 10.38 3.22 3.47
C LYS A 339 9.59 4.05 4.46
N ALA A 340 9.31 5.31 4.14
CA ALA A 340 8.48 6.20 4.95
C ALA A 340 7.58 7.10 4.09
N SER A 341 6.44 7.52 4.66
CA SER A 341 5.57 8.58 4.12
C SER A 341 5.32 9.63 5.20
N ASN A 342 5.33 10.92 4.82
CA ASN A 342 5.16 12.08 5.72
C ASN A 342 6.15 12.13 6.91
N GLY A 343 7.23 11.35 6.82
CA GLY A 343 8.39 11.33 7.69
C GLY A 343 9.58 10.80 6.88
N HIS A 344 10.70 10.54 7.55
CA HIS A 344 11.89 9.97 6.91
C HIS A 344 12.46 8.82 7.73
N VAL A 345 13.28 8.00 7.09
CA VAL A 345 14.15 7.03 7.78
C VAL A 345 15.46 7.74 8.08
N ASP A 346 15.82 7.86 9.36
CA ASP A 346 17.09 8.42 9.81
C ASP A 346 18.25 7.42 9.57
N GLU A 347 19.51 7.87 9.60
CA GLU A 347 20.66 7.04 9.23
C GLU A 347 20.84 5.79 10.12
N ASP A 348 20.38 5.86 11.37
CA ASP A 348 20.41 4.70 12.25
C ASP A 348 19.33 3.66 11.93
N GLY A 349 18.44 3.96 10.98
CA GLY A 349 17.32 3.13 10.55
C GLY A 349 16.03 3.40 11.32
N SER A 350 15.97 4.46 12.13
CA SER A 350 14.75 4.86 12.85
C SER A 350 13.77 5.63 11.95
N LEU A 351 12.48 5.52 12.23
CA LEU A 351 11.44 6.32 11.56
C LEU A 351 11.25 7.63 12.33
N VAL A 352 11.37 8.77 11.66
CA VAL A 352 11.39 10.09 12.29
C VAL A 352 10.51 11.09 11.54
N PHE A 353 9.75 11.87 12.30
CA PHE A 353 9.26 13.18 11.87
C PHE A 353 9.80 14.22 12.85
N ILE A 354 10.56 15.18 12.34
CA ILE A 354 11.44 16.01 13.17
C ILE A 354 10.74 17.26 13.71
N ALA A 355 9.88 17.87 12.89
CA ALA A 355 9.29 19.18 13.16
C ALA A 355 7.98 19.09 13.98
N PRO A 356 7.55 20.20 14.61
CA PRO A 356 6.19 20.36 15.11
C PRO A 356 5.16 20.39 13.95
N GLY A 357 3.89 20.15 14.28
CA GLY A 357 2.74 20.11 13.38
C GLY A 357 2.14 18.72 13.13
N ASP A 358 0.83 18.69 12.92
CA ASP A 358 0.05 17.50 12.57
C ASP A 358 0.50 16.87 11.25
N ARG A 359 1.21 15.74 11.36
CA ARG A 359 1.65 14.91 10.22
C ARG A 359 1.58 13.43 10.58
N ASP A 360 0.51 12.79 10.16
CA ASP A 360 0.42 11.32 10.18
C ASP A 360 1.51 10.72 9.30
N SER A 361 2.30 9.83 9.91
CA SER A 361 3.49 9.27 9.29
C SER A 361 3.43 7.75 9.27
N LYS A 362 4.04 7.15 8.26
CA LYS A 362 4.18 5.69 8.19
C LYS A 362 5.61 5.30 7.91
N GLY A 363 5.98 4.12 8.38
CA GLY A 363 7.24 3.48 8.03
C GLY A 363 7.07 1.99 7.79
N VAL A 364 7.75 1.47 6.77
CA VAL A 364 7.78 0.03 6.45
C VAL A 364 9.08 -0.56 6.96
N ILE A 365 9.02 -1.74 7.55
CA ILE A 365 10.19 -2.46 8.06
C ILE A 365 10.06 -3.95 7.77
N ASN A 366 11.17 -4.61 7.44
CA ASN A 366 11.20 -6.06 7.24
C ASN A 366 11.67 -6.76 8.53
N LEU A 367 10.78 -7.52 9.16
CA LEU A 367 11.06 -8.19 10.42
C LEU A 367 10.97 -9.71 10.25
N ALA A 368 11.96 -10.42 10.78
CA ALA A 368 11.86 -11.87 10.94
C ALA A 368 10.95 -12.22 12.13
N PRO A 369 10.44 -13.45 12.23
CA PRO A 369 9.80 -13.91 13.45
C PRO A 369 10.72 -13.76 14.66
N GLY A 370 10.19 -13.22 15.76
CA GLY A 370 10.98 -12.96 16.97
C GLY A 370 10.42 -11.84 17.84
N THR A 371 11.08 -11.63 18.97
CA THR A 371 10.77 -10.57 19.92
C THR A 371 11.68 -9.38 19.70
N TYR A 372 11.09 -8.19 19.67
CA TYR A 372 11.78 -6.93 19.44
C TYR A 372 11.48 -5.94 20.56
N ASP A 373 12.47 -5.10 20.85
CA ASP A 373 12.30 -3.94 21.72
C ASP A 373 11.89 -2.74 20.87
N ILE A 374 10.96 -1.95 21.37
CA ILE A 374 10.54 -0.69 20.75
C ILE A 374 10.86 0.48 21.68
N GLU A 375 11.36 1.57 21.10
CA GLU A 375 11.37 2.88 21.74
C GLU A 375 10.69 3.89 20.82
N PHE A 376 9.60 4.47 21.32
CA PHE A 376 8.82 5.49 20.66
C PHE A 376 8.91 6.78 21.47
N VAL A 377 9.29 7.87 20.81
CA VAL A 377 9.36 9.20 21.40
C VAL A 377 8.40 10.08 20.63
N ALA A 378 7.59 10.86 21.35
CA ALA A 378 6.75 11.90 20.77
C ALA A 378 6.82 13.15 21.66
N PHE A 379 6.57 14.32 21.10
CA PHE A 379 6.41 15.54 21.86
C PHE A 379 5.24 16.35 21.31
N GLU A 380 4.56 17.10 22.17
CA GLU A 380 3.59 18.11 21.78
C GLU A 380 3.87 19.40 22.53
N ASN A 381 3.61 20.51 21.85
CA ASN A 381 3.69 21.86 22.36
C ASN A 381 2.29 22.38 22.72
N GLU A 382 1.52 22.81 21.72
CA GLU A 382 0.16 23.35 21.86
C GLU A 382 -0.72 22.67 20.81
N GLY A 383 -2.01 22.41 21.09
CA GLY A 383 -2.94 21.88 20.09
C GLY A 383 -3.74 20.65 20.52
N GLY A 384 -3.34 20.00 21.60
CA GLY A 384 -4.06 18.86 22.17
C GLY A 384 -3.33 17.56 21.88
N ALA A 385 -2.38 17.23 22.76
CA ALA A 385 -1.53 16.05 22.66
C ALA A 385 -2.32 14.74 22.43
N TYR A 386 -1.87 13.95 21.46
CA TYR A 386 -2.34 12.58 21.22
C TYR A 386 -1.26 11.74 20.52
N TRP A 387 -1.05 10.51 21.00
CA TRP A 387 -0.12 9.50 20.48
C TRP A 387 -0.86 8.21 20.11
N GLU A 388 -0.99 7.91 18.83
CA GLU A 388 -1.41 6.59 18.36
C GLU A 388 -0.31 5.94 17.53
N LEU A 389 0.08 4.72 17.91
CA LEU A 389 0.92 3.87 17.07
C LEU A 389 0.20 2.56 16.80
N SER A 390 -0.05 2.32 15.52
CA SER A 390 -0.67 1.11 15.00
C SER A 390 0.27 0.39 14.04
N THR A 391 0.01 -0.89 13.79
CA THR A 391 0.81 -1.72 12.88
C THR A 391 -0.09 -2.50 11.94
N ALA A 392 0.43 -2.79 10.75
CA ALA A 392 -0.17 -3.67 9.75
C ALA A 392 0.91 -4.59 9.17
N LYS A 393 0.63 -5.88 8.94
CA LYS A 393 1.51 -6.75 8.14
C LYS A 393 1.39 -6.32 6.67
N GLY A 394 2.49 -6.16 5.94
CA GLY A 394 2.54 -5.68 4.56
C GLY A 394 3.12 -4.26 4.41
N ASP A 395 3.25 -3.82 3.16
CA ASP A 395 3.63 -2.44 2.79
C ASP A 395 2.37 -1.63 2.45
N PHE A 396 2.08 -0.61 3.24
CA PHE A 396 0.92 0.27 3.10
C PHE A 396 1.28 1.75 3.19
N VAL A 397 2.50 2.09 2.80
CA VAL A 397 3.01 3.47 2.89
C VAL A 397 2.44 4.38 1.79
N ASP A 398 2.10 3.84 0.61
CA ASP A 398 1.53 4.58 -0.53
C ASP A 398 0.40 3.81 -1.24
N PRO A 399 -0.66 4.49 -1.74
CA PRO A 399 -1.45 5.55 -1.14
C PRO A 399 -2.60 4.95 -0.30
N ALA A 400 -2.29 4.22 0.77
CA ALA A 400 -3.31 3.65 1.65
C ALA A 400 -3.83 4.69 2.66
N PRO A 401 -5.14 4.74 2.97
CA PRO A 401 -5.64 5.57 4.07
C PRO A 401 -5.06 5.13 5.42
N ASN A 402 -4.84 6.09 6.33
CA ASN A 402 -4.34 5.83 7.70
C ASN A 402 -5.37 5.13 8.60
N THR A 403 -6.62 4.97 8.12
CA THR A 403 -7.81 4.54 8.87
C THR A 403 -8.37 3.18 8.42
N THR A 404 -7.52 2.31 7.86
CA THR A 404 -7.97 1.06 7.22
C THR A 404 -8.12 -0.10 8.23
N PRO A 405 -9.02 -1.08 8.00
CA PRO A 405 -9.26 -2.21 8.90
C PRO A 405 -8.04 -3.14 9.13
N GLN A 406 -6.97 -2.96 8.36
CA GLN A 406 -5.75 -3.76 8.42
C GLN A 406 -4.79 -3.38 9.56
N TYR A 407 -4.98 -2.20 10.16
CA TYR A 407 -4.16 -1.73 11.26
C TYR A 407 -4.75 -2.16 12.61
N ILE A 408 -3.89 -2.61 13.51
CA ILE A 408 -4.21 -2.81 14.93
C ILE A 408 -3.34 -1.89 15.80
N LEU A 409 -3.84 -1.48 16.96
CA LEU A 409 -3.04 -0.72 17.92
C LEU A 409 -1.87 -1.56 18.42
N LEU A 410 -0.69 -0.95 18.51
CA LEU A 410 0.45 -1.65 19.07
C LEU A 410 0.22 -1.86 20.59
N GLY A 411 0.29 -3.12 21.02
CA GLY A 411 -0.11 -3.56 22.38
C GLY A 411 -1.50 -4.16 22.47
N ASP A 412 -2.32 -4.03 21.43
CA ASP A 412 -3.56 -4.80 21.36
C ASP A 412 -3.21 -6.29 21.24
N THR A 413 -3.82 -7.08 22.11
CA THR A 413 -3.68 -8.55 22.14
C THR A 413 -4.63 -9.25 21.16
N SER A 414 -5.48 -8.50 20.47
CA SER A 414 -6.25 -9.01 19.35
C SER A 414 -5.31 -9.46 18.24
N THR A 415 -5.66 -10.56 17.58
CA THR A 415 -4.87 -11.08 16.46
C THR A 415 -4.98 -10.15 15.28
N MET A 416 -3.85 -9.80 14.65
CA MET A 416 -3.83 -9.20 13.33
C MET A 416 -4.54 -10.11 12.33
N THR A 417 -5.81 -9.82 12.01
CA THR A 417 -6.41 -10.30 10.77
C THR A 417 -5.91 -9.39 9.66
N GLY A 418 -4.61 -9.47 9.36
CA GLY A 418 -3.98 -8.62 8.35
C GLY A 418 -4.64 -8.83 7.00
N ALA A 419 -5.15 -7.77 6.38
CA ALA A 419 -5.55 -7.79 4.97
C ALA A 419 -4.28 -7.78 4.08
N VAL A 420 -3.50 -8.85 4.14
CA VAL A 420 -2.43 -9.15 3.20
C VAL A 420 -2.94 -10.29 2.33
N TYR A 421 -3.59 -10.00 1.21
CA TYR A 421 -3.57 -11.02 0.15
C TYR A 421 -2.15 -11.06 -0.43
N SER A 422 -1.22 -11.69 0.27
CA SER A 422 -0.10 -12.35 -0.38
C SER A 422 -0.70 -13.47 -1.22
N GLN A 423 -0.24 -13.63 -2.45
CA GLN A 423 -0.64 -14.70 -3.36
C GLN A 423 -0.80 -16.01 -2.56
N PRO A 424 -2.03 -16.51 -2.32
CA PRO A 424 -2.30 -17.48 -1.25
C PRO A 424 -1.70 -18.86 -1.54
N VAL A 425 -1.49 -19.15 -2.82
CA VAL A 425 -0.82 -20.35 -3.29
C VAL A 425 0.08 -20.00 -4.46
N ARG A 426 1.20 -20.70 -4.59
CA ARG A 426 2.16 -20.49 -5.68
C ARG A 426 2.52 -21.80 -6.33
N MET A 427 2.47 -21.89 -7.66
CA MET A 427 2.92 -23.08 -8.37
C MET A 427 4.42 -23.31 -8.13
N THR A 428 4.79 -24.56 -7.89
CA THR A 428 6.19 -24.97 -7.61
C THR A 428 7.03 -25.16 -8.88
N GLY A 429 6.40 -25.01 -10.02
CA GLY A 429 6.98 -25.11 -11.36
C GLY A 429 5.87 -25.04 -12.40
N ASN A 430 6.23 -25.19 -13.67
CA ASN A 430 5.28 -25.08 -14.76
C ASN A 430 4.22 -26.20 -14.72
N ALA A 431 2.97 -25.84 -15.00
CA ALA A 431 1.92 -26.79 -15.30
C ALA A 431 2.16 -27.42 -16.68
N THR A 432 1.84 -28.70 -16.80
CA THR A 432 1.78 -29.41 -18.08
C THR A 432 0.36 -29.33 -18.62
N VAL A 433 0.20 -28.87 -19.86
CA VAL A 433 -1.10 -28.75 -20.53
C VAL A 433 -1.15 -29.73 -21.69
N ASN A 434 -2.07 -30.67 -21.64
CA ASN A 434 -2.30 -31.67 -22.67
C ASN A 434 -3.64 -31.40 -23.37
N ASN A 435 -3.61 -31.29 -24.69
CA ASN A 435 -4.83 -31.20 -25.49
C ASN A 435 -5.10 -32.50 -26.26
N TYR A 436 -6.38 -32.81 -26.42
CA TYR A 436 -6.88 -33.94 -27.19
C TYR A 436 -7.88 -33.42 -28.21
N ALA A 437 -7.68 -33.79 -29.47
CA ALA A 437 -8.55 -33.40 -30.57
C ALA A 437 -9.90 -34.12 -30.49
N GLY A 438 -10.98 -33.38 -30.75
CA GLY A 438 -12.36 -33.84 -30.73
C GLY A 438 -13.08 -33.56 -29.41
N GLN A 439 -14.40 -33.38 -29.52
CA GLN A 439 -15.30 -33.20 -28.37
C GLN A 439 -15.53 -34.52 -27.63
N THR A 440 -15.48 -34.48 -26.31
CA THR A 440 -16.16 -35.48 -25.48
C THR A 440 -17.61 -35.04 -25.24
N ASN A 441 -18.47 -35.89 -24.69
CA ASN A 441 -19.88 -35.50 -24.45
C ASN A 441 -20.11 -34.85 -23.07
N THR A 442 -19.22 -35.08 -22.11
CA THR A 442 -19.36 -34.59 -20.73
C THR A 442 -17.99 -34.35 -20.12
N ILE A 443 -17.92 -33.56 -19.04
CA ILE A 443 -16.67 -33.36 -18.30
C ILE A 443 -16.13 -34.68 -17.72
N ALA A 444 -16.98 -35.59 -17.26
CA ALA A 444 -16.57 -36.91 -16.79
C ALA A 444 -15.95 -37.77 -17.92
N ALA A 445 -16.46 -37.64 -19.15
CA ALA A 445 -15.87 -38.29 -20.32
C ALA A 445 -14.51 -37.67 -20.69
N THR A 446 -14.34 -36.35 -20.55
CA THR A 446 -13.04 -35.67 -20.68
C THR A 446 -12.02 -36.20 -19.69
N ILE A 447 -12.40 -36.30 -18.41
CA ILE A 447 -11.54 -36.84 -17.36
C ILE A 447 -11.11 -38.27 -17.73
N THR A 448 -12.06 -39.14 -18.07
CA THR A 448 -11.78 -40.54 -18.48
C THR A 448 -10.85 -40.61 -19.69
N ASN A 449 -11.08 -39.76 -20.71
CA ASN A 449 -10.26 -39.72 -21.91
C ASN A 449 -8.81 -39.32 -21.58
N SER A 450 -8.62 -38.32 -20.70
CA SER A 450 -7.29 -37.83 -20.31
C SER A 450 -6.42 -38.88 -19.61
N ARG A 451 -7.03 -39.92 -19.01
CA ARG A 451 -6.30 -41.03 -18.36
C ARG A 451 -5.78 -42.08 -19.32
N THR A 452 -6.37 -42.18 -20.51
CA THR A 452 -6.17 -43.34 -21.40
C THR A 452 -5.71 -42.96 -22.80
N ALA A 453 -6.07 -41.78 -23.28
CA ALA A 453 -5.66 -41.26 -24.57
C ALA A 453 -4.23 -40.70 -24.53
N THR A 454 -3.56 -40.73 -25.68
CA THR A 454 -2.31 -39.99 -25.88
C THR A 454 -2.65 -38.56 -26.30
N PRO A 455 -2.06 -37.51 -25.67
CA PRO A 455 -2.29 -36.13 -26.09
C PRO A 455 -1.88 -35.87 -27.54
N ASP A 456 -2.65 -35.06 -28.24
CA ASP A 456 -2.32 -34.59 -29.59
C ASP A 456 -1.32 -33.43 -29.55
N ALA A 457 -1.37 -32.62 -28.49
CA ALA A 457 -0.42 -31.55 -28.22
C ALA A 457 -0.16 -31.42 -26.71
N THR A 458 1.06 -31.01 -26.36
CA THR A 458 1.49 -30.77 -24.98
C THR A 458 2.26 -29.46 -24.89
N GLY A 459 1.95 -28.65 -23.90
CA GLY A 459 2.69 -27.44 -23.53
C GLY A 459 3.07 -27.44 -22.06
N SER A 460 3.90 -26.46 -21.69
CA SER A 460 4.37 -26.25 -20.33
C SER A 460 4.37 -24.75 -20.03
N PHE A 461 3.57 -24.34 -19.06
CA PHE A 461 3.31 -22.93 -18.76
C PHE A 461 3.49 -22.67 -17.27
N ASP A 462 4.02 -21.52 -16.93
CA ASP A 462 4.21 -21.03 -15.57
C ASP A 462 2.91 -20.58 -14.90
N GLU A 463 1.79 -20.50 -15.63
CA GLU A 463 0.48 -20.20 -15.07
C GLU A 463 -0.66 -20.95 -15.78
N VAL A 464 -1.83 -20.96 -15.16
CA VAL A 464 -3.05 -21.60 -15.69
C VAL A 464 -4.06 -20.53 -16.12
N VAL A 465 -3.66 -19.77 -17.15
CA VAL A 465 -4.52 -18.83 -17.88
C VAL A 465 -4.34 -19.13 -19.37
N LEU A 466 -5.30 -19.87 -19.95
CA LEU A 466 -5.22 -20.41 -21.30
C LEU A 466 -6.23 -19.74 -22.23
N THR A 467 -5.79 -19.45 -23.45
CA THR A 467 -6.59 -18.79 -24.50
C THR A 467 -6.35 -19.44 -25.87
N ASP A 468 -7.30 -19.30 -26.79
CA ASP A 468 -7.16 -19.73 -28.18
C ASP A 468 -6.27 -18.81 -29.04
N GLY A 469 -5.95 -17.60 -28.57
CA GLY A 469 -5.09 -16.64 -29.25
C GLY A 469 -3.78 -16.33 -28.53
N THR A 470 -3.06 -15.32 -29.02
CA THR A 470 -1.78 -14.86 -28.44
C THR A 470 -1.91 -13.58 -27.63
N SER A 471 -3.14 -13.22 -27.24
CA SER A 471 -3.45 -11.96 -26.58
C SER A 471 -4.55 -12.18 -25.54
N PRO A 472 -4.52 -11.47 -24.40
CA PRO A 472 -5.58 -11.54 -23.39
C PRO A 472 -6.98 -11.27 -23.98
N ALA A 473 -7.08 -10.41 -24.99
CA ALA A 473 -8.33 -10.13 -25.71
C ALA A 473 -8.97 -11.34 -26.42
N SER A 474 -8.24 -12.45 -26.59
CA SER A 474 -8.75 -13.71 -27.13
C SER A 474 -9.48 -14.55 -26.08
N ILE A 475 -9.35 -14.20 -24.79
CA ILE A 475 -10.20 -14.73 -23.74
C ILE A 475 -11.59 -14.10 -23.90
N CYS A 476 -12.59 -14.91 -24.23
CA CYS A 476 -13.93 -14.40 -24.52
C CYS A 476 -14.64 -13.77 -23.31
N CYS A 477 -15.71 -13.06 -23.63
CA CYS A 477 -16.88 -12.90 -22.75
C CYS A 477 -16.65 -12.16 -21.43
N GLY A 478 -15.60 -11.34 -21.33
CA GLY A 478 -15.33 -10.52 -20.14
C GLY A 478 -14.82 -11.30 -18.94
N ARG A 479 -14.17 -12.45 -19.15
CA ARG A 479 -13.50 -13.18 -18.06
C ARG A 479 -12.29 -12.41 -17.52
N PRO A 480 -11.88 -12.65 -16.26
CA PRO A 480 -10.82 -11.86 -15.61
C PRO A 480 -9.49 -11.84 -16.36
N GLY A 481 -9.09 -12.97 -16.95
CA GLY A 481 -7.84 -13.10 -17.69
C GLY A 481 -7.71 -12.16 -18.89
N ALA A 482 -8.82 -11.66 -19.45
CA ALA A 482 -8.80 -10.73 -20.58
C ALA A 482 -8.15 -9.37 -20.26
N THR A 483 -7.92 -9.07 -18.98
CA THR A 483 -7.34 -7.81 -18.50
C THR A 483 -5.90 -7.94 -18.00
N LEU A 484 -5.34 -9.15 -18.05
CA LEU A 484 -3.96 -9.42 -17.63
C LEU A 484 -2.94 -8.88 -18.65
N ASP A 485 -1.68 -8.78 -18.21
CA ASP A 485 -0.58 -8.50 -19.13
C ASP A 485 -0.47 -9.63 -20.16
N PRO A 486 -0.13 -9.35 -21.44
CA PRO A 486 0.05 -10.39 -22.45
C PRO A 486 1.09 -11.46 -22.12
N SER A 487 2.02 -11.18 -21.20
CA SER A 487 2.97 -12.18 -20.67
C SER A 487 2.34 -13.19 -19.72
N GLN A 488 1.15 -12.89 -19.18
CA GLN A 488 0.42 -13.68 -18.19
C GLN A 488 -0.74 -14.50 -18.80
N VAL A 489 -0.69 -14.72 -20.12
CA VAL A 489 -1.68 -15.54 -20.82
C VAL A 489 -0.98 -16.48 -21.78
N ASN A 490 -1.46 -17.72 -21.85
CA ASN A 490 -0.83 -18.76 -22.64
C ASN A 490 -1.77 -19.29 -23.71
N GLN A 491 -1.26 -19.44 -24.94
CA GLN A 491 -2.03 -20.06 -26.01
C GLN A 491 -2.16 -21.57 -25.77
N PHE A 492 -3.33 -22.15 -26.01
CA PHE A 492 -3.50 -23.60 -25.99
C PHE A 492 -2.45 -24.30 -26.90
N PRO A 493 -1.81 -25.39 -26.44
CA PRO A 493 -0.80 -26.12 -27.21
C PRO A 493 -1.28 -26.65 -28.58
N ILE A 494 -2.56 -26.99 -28.69
CA ILE A 494 -3.14 -27.40 -29.96
C ILE A 494 -3.36 -26.17 -30.85
N SER A 495 -2.66 -26.12 -31.99
CA SER A 495 -2.86 -25.06 -32.98
C SER A 495 -4.19 -25.27 -33.69
N THR A 496 -5.13 -24.36 -33.47
CA THR A 496 -6.45 -24.34 -34.09
C THR A 496 -6.57 -23.07 -34.94
N GLY A 497 -6.94 -23.22 -36.21
CA GLY A 497 -7.22 -22.07 -37.09
C GLY A 497 -8.61 -21.47 -36.80
N ASP A 498 -8.93 -20.36 -37.45
CA ASP A 498 -10.12 -19.51 -37.26
C ASP A 498 -11.51 -20.18 -37.34
N ASP A 499 -11.61 -21.49 -37.64
CA ASP A 499 -12.80 -22.34 -37.52
C ASP A 499 -12.44 -23.50 -36.56
N PHE A 500 -12.67 -23.31 -35.26
CA PHE A 500 -12.12 -24.14 -34.19
C PHE A 500 -12.72 -25.57 -34.16
N PRO A 501 -11.91 -26.64 -34.23
CA PRO A 501 -12.37 -27.98 -33.92
C PRO A 501 -12.52 -28.15 -32.40
N ASP A 502 -13.60 -28.81 -31.98
CA ASP A 502 -13.80 -29.23 -30.60
C ASP A 502 -12.56 -29.94 -30.05
N PHE A 503 -12.19 -29.65 -28.81
CA PHE A 503 -11.05 -30.28 -28.15
C PHE A 503 -11.31 -30.41 -26.64
N SER A 504 -10.42 -31.12 -25.96
CA SER A 504 -10.40 -31.13 -24.51
C SER A 504 -8.99 -30.87 -23.98
N THR A 505 -8.94 -30.27 -22.81
CA THR A 505 -7.70 -29.88 -22.13
C THR A 505 -7.60 -30.63 -20.81
N PHE A 506 -6.39 -31.07 -20.48
CA PHE A 506 -6.02 -31.60 -19.19
C PHE A 506 -4.73 -30.92 -18.71
N VAL A 507 -4.82 -30.25 -17.57
CA VAL A 507 -3.73 -29.52 -16.93
C VAL A 507 -3.32 -30.24 -15.65
N THR A 508 -2.03 -30.44 -15.46
CA THR A 508 -1.46 -30.97 -14.21
C THR A 508 -0.33 -30.08 -13.72
N GLY A 509 -0.28 -29.83 -12.43
CA GLY A 509 0.84 -29.13 -11.81
C GLY A 509 0.82 -29.32 -10.29
N SER A 510 1.69 -28.59 -9.60
CA SER A 510 1.73 -28.59 -8.14
C SER A 510 1.89 -27.17 -7.63
N PHE A 511 1.22 -26.83 -6.53
CA PHE A 511 1.36 -25.55 -5.86
C PHE A 511 1.65 -25.72 -4.37
N THR A 512 2.34 -24.75 -3.79
CA THR A 512 2.53 -24.63 -2.35
C THR A 512 1.56 -23.58 -1.82
N VAL A 513 0.85 -23.90 -0.73
CA VAL A 513 0.10 -22.89 0.02
C VAL A 513 1.13 -21.98 0.69
N THR A 514 1.13 -20.70 0.32
CA THR A 514 2.11 -19.75 0.85
C THR A 514 1.82 -19.54 2.32
N ALA A 515 2.84 -19.49 3.16
CA ALA A 515 2.65 -19.35 4.60
C ALA A 515 2.24 -17.91 4.91
N THR A 516 0.94 -17.67 5.05
CA THR A 516 0.38 -16.34 5.29
C THR A 516 0.13 -16.10 6.77
N ASP A 517 -0.19 -17.15 7.54
CA ASP A 517 -0.46 -17.09 8.97
C ASP A 517 0.50 -17.92 9.88
N THR A 518 1.20 -18.90 9.30
CA THR A 518 2.27 -19.73 9.86
C THR A 518 1.98 -20.47 11.15
N ASP A 519 0.72 -20.76 11.43
CA ASP A 519 0.37 -21.62 12.55
C ASP A 519 0.70 -23.11 12.29
N GLY A 520 0.92 -23.47 11.02
CA GLY A 520 1.24 -24.83 10.58
C GLY A 520 0.12 -25.85 10.83
N LEU A 521 -1.10 -25.37 11.08
CA LEU A 521 -2.28 -26.18 11.31
C LEU A 521 -3.12 -26.28 10.02
N PRO A 522 -3.77 -27.42 9.76
CA PRO A 522 -4.78 -27.52 8.71
C PRO A 522 -6.04 -26.75 9.15
N GLY A 523 -6.54 -25.83 8.33
CA GLY A 523 -7.76 -25.09 8.70
C GLY A 523 -8.14 -23.90 7.83
N GLU A 524 -7.25 -23.39 6.99
CA GLU A 524 -7.58 -22.24 6.15
C GLU A 524 -8.51 -22.63 5.01
N VAL A 525 -9.60 -21.89 4.87
CA VAL A 525 -10.54 -22.05 3.77
C VAL A 525 -10.03 -21.24 2.58
N PHE A 526 -9.87 -21.90 1.44
CA PHE A 526 -9.58 -21.26 0.16
C PHE A 526 -10.78 -21.38 -0.75
N THR A 527 -11.04 -20.35 -1.54
CA THR A 527 -11.97 -20.44 -2.66
C THR A 527 -11.17 -20.51 -3.95
N PHE A 528 -11.32 -21.62 -4.67
CA PHE A 528 -10.90 -21.71 -6.07
C PHE A 528 -12.05 -21.33 -6.98
N THR A 529 -11.74 -20.67 -8.08
CA THR A 529 -12.69 -20.49 -9.18
C THR A 529 -12.09 -20.94 -10.50
N LEU A 530 -12.93 -21.63 -11.25
CA LEU A 530 -12.61 -22.15 -12.58
C LEU A 530 -13.44 -21.34 -13.56
N GLN A 531 -12.76 -20.49 -14.34
CA GLN A 531 -13.36 -19.66 -15.38
C GLN A 531 -13.00 -20.29 -16.72
N SER A 532 -13.98 -20.76 -17.47
CA SER A 532 -13.69 -21.54 -18.66
C SER A 532 -14.83 -21.48 -19.66
N ASP A 533 -14.48 -21.72 -20.90
CA ASP A 533 -15.46 -21.97 -21.93
C ASP A 533 -15.92 -23.42 -21.83
N ASP A 534 -17.24 -23.58 -21.94
CA ASP A 534 -18.00 -24.81 -21.80
C ASP A 534 -17.94 -25.45 -20.41
N SER A 535 -17.48 -26.70 -20.31
CA SER A 535 -17.50 -27.45 -19.05
C SER A 535 -16.09 -27.71 -18.57
N SER A 536 -15.91 -27.68 -17.26
CA SER A 536 -14.59 -27.81 -16.66
C SER A 536 -14.66 -28.50 -15.31
N ALA A 537 -13.51 -28.98 -14.84
CA ALA A 537 -13.38 -29.59 -13.53
C ALA A 537 -12.03 -29.23 -12.91
N LEU A 538 -11.99 -29.14 -11.59
CA LEU A 538 -10.78 -28.95 -10.80
C LEU A 538 -10.73 -29.97 -9.67
N ARG A 539 -9.57 -30.55 -9.47
CA ARG A 539 -9.26 -31.50 -8.39
C ARG A 539 -7.96 -31.07 -7.73
N ILE A 540 -7.95 -31.02 -6.40
CA ILE A 540 -6.73 -30.99 -5.61
C ILE A 540 -6.49 -32.40 -5.12
N VAL A 541 -5.35 -33.00 -5.50
CA VAL A 541 -5.12 -34.43 -5.31
C VAL A 541 -4.97 -34.77 -3.83
N GLY A 542 -5.80 -35.69 -3.34
CA GLY A 542 -5.83 -36.13 -1.95
C GLY A 542 -6.61 -35.20 -1.01
N GLU A 543 -7.27 -34.17 -1.54
CA GLU A 543 -8.05 -33.21 -0.77
C GLU A 543 -9.47 -33.07 -1.34
N ASP A 544 -10.42 -32.68 -0.50
CA ASP A 544 -11.86 -32.62 -0.84
C ASP A 544 -12.37 -31.18 -0.90
N PHE A 545 -12.98 -30.80 -2.02
CA PHE A 545 -13.85 -29.62 -2.03
C PHE A 545 -15.08 -29.87 -1.14
N THR A 546 -15.48 -28.84 -0.38
CA THR A 546 -16.50 -28.97 0.69
C THR A 546 -17.80 -28.24 0.39
N ALA A 547 -17.74 -27.15 -0.38
CA ALA A 547 -18.92 -26.49 -0.95
C ALA A 547 -18.61 -25.89 -2.33
N SER A 548 -19.66 -25.63 -3.10
CA SER A 548 -19.59 -24.99 -4.42
C SER A 548 -20.64 -23.91 -4.56
N SER A 549 -20.43 -22.96 -5.48
CA SER A 549 -21.46 -21.98 -5.84
C SER A 549 -22.69 -22.71 -6.43
N PRO A 550 -23.91 -22.19 -6.25
CA PRO A 550 -25.14 -22.88 -6.65
C PRO A 550 -25.36 -22.91 -8.17
N ALA A 551 -24.76 -21.98 -8.92
CA ALA A 551 -24.85 -21.92 -10.38
C ALA A 551 -23.58 -21.29 -10.99
N THR A 552 -23.38 -21.49 -12.30
CA THR A 552 -22.47 -20.67 -13.11
C THR A 552 -23.19 -19.40 -13.56
N ALA A 553 -22.45 -18.35 -13.93
CA ALA A 553 -23.01 -17.07 -14.36
C ALA A 553 -24.00 -17.17 -15.55
N ASP A 554 -23.92 -18.24 -16.34
CA ASP A 554 -24.80 -18.50 -17.49
C ASP A 554 -25.87 -19.57 -17.20
N GLY A 555 -26.14 -19.89 -15.93
CA GLY A 555 -27.20 -20.83 -15.53
C GLY A 555 -26.84 -22.31 -15.61
N GLY A 556 -25.55 -22.65 -15.71
CA GLY A 556 -25.05 -24.02 -15.57
C GLY A 556 -25.00 -24.48 -14.11
N LEU A 557 -24.94 -25.80 -13.89
CA LEU A 557 -24.84 -26.38 -12.55
C LEU A 557 -23.38 -26.46 -12.12
N SER A 558 -23.10 -25.91 -10.93
CA SER A 558 -21.83 -26.05 -10.23
C SER A 558 -22.05 -27.08 -9.12
N THR A 559 -21.33 -28.20 -9.19
CA THR A 559 -21.55 -29.35 -8.30
C THR A 559 -20.23 -29.91 -7.78
N LEU A 560 -20.32 -30.66 -6.68
CA LEU A 560 -19.21 -31.43 -6.15
C LEU A 560 -19.43 -32.91 -6.43
N GLY A 561 -18.38 -33.62 -6.84
CA GLY A 561 -18.49 -35.06 -7.09
C GLY A 561 -17.18 -35.77 -7.35
N ASP A 562 -17.20 -37.09 -7.28
CA ASP A 562 -16.04 -37.95 -7.55
C ASP A 562 -16.32 -38.77 -8.84
N PRO A 563 -16.04 -38.20 -10.03
CA PRO A 563 -16.34 -38.84 -11.31
C PRO A 563 -15.50 -40.09 -11.57
N GLU A 564 -14.37 -40.25 -10.87
CA GLU A 564 -13.44 -41.37 -11.04
C GLU A 564 -13.57 -42.43 -9.94
N SER A 565 -14.41 -42.19 -8.92
CA SER A 565 -14.53 -43.04 -7.72
C SER A 565 -13.18 -43.28 -7.03
N ASN A 566 -12.33 -42.26 -7.01
CA ASN A 566 -10.97 -42.34 -6.47
C ASN A 566 -10.82 -41.83 -5.03
N GLY A 567 -11.91 -41.31 -4.46
CA GLY A 567 -11.96 -40.83 -3.08
C GLY A 567 -11.77 -39.33 -2.91
N ASP A 568 -11.45 -38.58 -3.97
CA ASP A 568 -11.34 -37.13 -3.94
C ASP A 568 -12.63 -36.49 -4.47
N THR A 569 -13.05 -35.39 -3.85
CA THR A 569 -14.23 -34.61 -4.25
C THR A 569 -13.82 -33.45 -5.14
N TYR A 570 -14.25 -33.46 -6.40
CA TYR A 570 -13.89 -32.52 -7.44
C TYR A 570 -14.86 -31.36 -7.46
N LEU A 571 -14.38 -30.16 -7.82
CA LEU A 571 -15.22 -29.07 -8.26
C LEU A 571 -15.59 -29.31 -9.73
N LEU A 572 -16.87 -29.49 -10.03
CA LEU A 572 -17.38 -29.77 -11.36
C LEU A 572 -18.25 -28.61 -11.85
N ALA A 573 -17.84 -28.00 -12.95
CA ALA A 573 -18.59 -26.97 -13.65
C ALA A 573 -19.25 -27.60 -14.88
N GLY A 574 -20.53 -27.94 -14.74
CA GLY A 574 -21.26 -28.72 -15.72
C GLY A 574 -22.21 -27.88 -16.54
N PHE A 575 -22.08 -27.96 -17.86
CA PHE A 575 -23.12 -27.63 -18.81
C PHE A 575 -23.29 -28.82 -19.77
N GLU A 576 -24.52 -29.32 -19.98
CA GLU A 576 -24.76 -30.44 -20.92
C GLU A 576 -24.71 -30.00 -22.42
N GLY A 577 -24.29 -28.77 -22.71
CA GLY A 577 -24.23 -28.13 -24.03
C GLY A 577 -23.02 -27.19 -24.21
N THR A 578 -23.23 -25.98 -24.75
CA THR A 578 -22.22 -24.91 -24.88
C THR A 578 -22.54 -23.70 -23.95
N GLY A 579 -21.57 -23.12 -23.23
CA GLY A 579 -21.78 -21.97 -22.31
C GLY A 579 -20.56 -21.66 -21.43
N ASN A 580 -20.59 -20.70 -20.49
CA ASN A 580 -19.43 -20.43 -19.63
C ASN A 580 -19.50 -21.17 -18.27
N ALA A 581 -18.46 -21.95 -17.97
CA ALA A 581 -18.23 -22.52 -16.65
C ALA A 581 -17.44 -21.51 -15.81
N ASN A 582 -18.17 -20.80 -14.95
CA ASN A 582 -17.67 -19.80 -13.99
C ASN A 582 -18.07 -20.24 -12.57
N THR A 583 -17.40 -21.26 -12.05
CA THR A 583 -17.76 -21.91 -10.76
C THR A 583 -16.81 -21.49 -9.65
N PHE A 584 -17.28 -21.52 -8.41
CA PHE A 584 -16.48 -21.35 -7.20
C PHE A 584 -16.60 -22.60 -6.33
N GLY A 585 -15.51 -23.02 -5.71
CA GLY A 585 -15.48 -24.13 -4.76
C GLY A 585 -14.57 -23.82 -3.58
N THR A 586 -15.02 -24.17 -2.38
CA THR A 586 -14.24 -24.02 -1.15
C THR A 586 -13.57 -25.31 -0.75
N ILE A 587 -12.33 -25.20 -0.31
CA ILE A 587 -11.49 -26.31 0.14
C ILE A 587 -10.66 -25.85 1.34
N THR A 588 -10.37 -26.77 2.26
CA THR A 588 -9.48 -26.50 3.39
C THR A 588 -8.12 -27.09 3.08
N LEU A 589 -7.07 -26.26 3.07
CA LEU A 589 -5.70 -26.69 2.82
C LEU A 589 -4.80 -26.32 4.00
N MET A 590 -3.67 -27.02 4.12
CA MET A 590 -2.66 -26.75 5.13
C MET A 590 -1.60 -25.83 4.56
N GLU A 591 -1.26 -24.77 5.30
CA GLU A 591 -0.19 -23.85 4.92
C GLU A 591 1.17 -24.55 4.82
N GLY A 592 2.03 -24.04 3.92
CA GLY A 592 3.38 -24.56 3.70
C GLY A 592 3.43 -25.96 3.06
N GLN A 593 2.30 -26.62 2.86
CA GLN A 593 2.22 -27.88 2.12
C GLN A 593 2.17 -27.66 0.63
N THR A 594 2.68 -28.65 -0.10
CA THR A 594 2.59 -28.71 -1.56
C THR A 594 1.55 -29.73 -1.97
N TYR A 595 0.66 -29.30 -2.85
CA TYR A 595 -0.45 -30.08 -3.38
C TYR A 595 -0.30 -30.22 -4.88
N ASP A 596 -0.64 -31.40 -5.39
CA ASP A 596 -0.83 -31.60 -6.82
C ASP A 596 -2.25 -31.20 -7.19
N PHE A 597 -2.42 -30.59 -8.37
CA PHE A 597 -3.72 -30.24 -8.91
C PHE A 597 -3.89 -30.77 -10.32
N GLU A 598 -5.15 -31.00 -10.66
CA GLU A 598 -5.60 -31.44 -11.97
C GLU A 598 -6.79 -30.59 -12.40
N ALA A 599 -6.72 -29.98 -13.57
CA ALA A 599 -7.82 -29.21 -14.14
C ALA A 599 -8.17 -29.71 -15.55
N TRP A 600 -9.46 -29.71 -15.88
CA TRP A 600 -9.96 -30.12 -17.18
C TRP A 600 -10.85 -29.07 -17.78
N GLN A 601 -10.85 -29.02 -19.10
CA GLN A 601 -11.79 -28.23 -19.87
C GLN A 601 -12.24 -29.04 -21.09
N ARG A 602 -13.51 -28.91 -21.43
CA ARG A 602 -14.14 -29.50 -22.60
C ARG A 602 -14.61 -28.36 -23.47
N GLN A 603 -14.03 -28.20 -24.66
CA GLN A 603 -14.44 -27.20 -25.64
C GLN A 603 -15.41 -27.76 -26.66
N GLY A 604 -16.45 -27.00 -27.00
CA GLY A 604 -17.54 -27.33 -27.91
C GLY A 604 -17.98 -26.15 -28.76
N GLY A 605 -17.32 -25.90 -29.89
CA GLY A 605 -17.56 -24.76 -30.77
C GLY A 605 -17.31 -23.39 -30.10
N GLY A 606 -17.35 -22.30 -30.87
CA GLY A 606 -17.16 -20.95 -30.32
C GLY A 606 -15.71 -20.58 -29.97
N ASP A 607 -15.55 -19.57 -29.10
CA ASP A 607 -14.26 -19.11 -28.55
C ASP A 607 -13.72 -20.14 -27.53
N SER A 608 -12.54 -19.96 -26.92
CA SER A 608 -12.06 -20.90 -25.88
C SER A 608 -11.27 -20.22 -24.77
N GLY A 609 -11.34 -20.79 -23.57
CA GLY A 609 -10.49 -20.36 -22.46
C GLY A 609 -10.58 -21.26 -21.24
N LEU A 610 -9.51 -21.28 -20.44
CA LEU A 610 -9.45 -21.96 -19.14
C LEU A 610 -8.56 -21.18 -18.19
N GLU A 611 -9.11 -20.78 -17.06
CA GLU A 611 -8.42 -20.02 -16.03
C GLU A 611 -8.68 -20.64 -14.66
N VAL A 612 -7.64 -20.78 -13.85
CA VAL A 612 -7.75 -21.19 -12.45
C VAL A 612 -7.33 -20.02 -11.57
N TRP A 613 -8.23 -19.58 -10.71
CA TRP A 613 -7.96 -18.52 -9.74
C TRP A 613 -8.24 -19.00 -8.32
N VAL A 614 -7.62 -18.32 -7.36
CA VAL A 614 -7.63 -18.71 -5.95
C VAL A 614 -7.55 -17.48 -5.05
N ALA A 615 -8.36 -17.50 -4.00
CA ALA A 615 -8.36 -16.54 -2.91
C ALA A 615 -8.38 -17.28 -1.57
N GLN A 616 -7.75 -16.71 -0.55
CA GLN A 616 -7.91 -17.15 0.84
C GLN A 616 -9.23 -16.57 1.38
N GLY A 617 -10.08 -17.42 1.95
CA GLY A 617 -11.43 -17.09 2.42
C GLY A 617 -12.54 -17.80 1.64
N ASP A 618 -13.78 -17.63 2.12
CA ASP A 618 -15.00 -18.11 1.46
C ASP A 618 -15.62 -16.99 0.62
N TYR A 619 -15.63 -17.20 -0.70
CA TYR A 619 -16.18 -16.28 -1.70
C TYR A 619 -17.40 -16.85 -2.43
N LEU A 620 -18.05 -17.90 -1.92
CA LEU A 620 -19.19 -18.51 -2.62
C LEU A 620 -20.38 -17.56 -2.75
N ALA A 621 -20.58 -16.66 -1.78
CA ALA A 621 -21.69 -15.70 -1.76
C ALA A 621 -21.32 -14.34 -2.40
N THR A 622 -20.05 -13.95 -2.31
CA THR A 622 -19.54 -12.65 -2.79
C THR A 622 -19.01 -12.72 -4.22
N GLY A 623 -18.64 -13.92 -4.69
CA GLY A 623 -18.12 -14.19 -6.02
C GLY A 623 -16.73 -13.59 -6.27
N PHE A 624 -16.41 -13.32 -7.55
CA PHE A 624 -15.08 -12.90 -7.94
C PHE A 624 -14.76 -11.49 -7.43
N ASP A 625 -13.82 -11.41 -6.50
CA ASP A 625 -13.24 -10.16 -6.03
C ASP A 625 -11.85 -9.98 -6.65
N ALA A 626 -11.72 -9.01 -7.55
CA ALA A 626 -10.46 -8.73 -8.22
C ALA A 626 -9.35 -8.28 -7.25
N ALA A 627 -9.70 -7.79 -6.06
CA ALA A 627 -8.73 -7.44 -5.03
C ALA A 627 -8.27 -8.64 -4.20
N ALA A 628 -8.92 -9.81 -4.31
CA ALA A 628 -8.63 -10.98 -3.49
C ALA A 628 -8.10 -12.19 -4.29
N PHE A 629 -8.55 -12.36 -5.53
CA PHE A 629 -8.22 -13.52 -6.36
C PHE A 629 -6.90 -13.34 -7.11
N PHE A 630 -6.06 -14.37 -7.06
CA PHE A 630 -4.85 -14.52 -7.85
C PHE A 630 -5.04 -15.63 -8.87
N HIS A 631 -4.52 -15.47 -10.08
CA HIS A 631 -4.45 -16.59 -11.03
C HIS A 631 -3.38 -17.56 -10.53
N LEU A 632 -3.59 -18.85 -10.76
CA LEU A 632 -2.66 -19.89 -10.34
C LEU A 632 -1.38 -19.79 -11.19
N SER A 633 -0.29 -19.32 -10.58
CA SER A 633 0.98 -19.00 -11.24
C SER A 633 2.20 -19.42 -10.41
N ALA A 634 3.31 -19.71 -11.10
CA ALA A 634 4.63 -19.97 -10.55
C ALA A 634 5.42 -18.67 -10.34
N GLU A 635 5.01 -17.58 -11.00
CA GLU A 635 5.58 -16.25 -10.78
C GLU A 635 5.14 -15.68 -9.43
N VAL A 636 5.92 -14.71 -8.94
CA VAL A 636 5.55 -13.91 -7.77
C VAL A 636 4.76 -12.72 -8.30
N LEU A 637 3.47 -12.69 -8.01
CA LEU A 637 2.57 -11.65 -8.50
C LEU A 637 2.62 -10.42 -7.58
N GLY A 638 3.04 -9.27 -8.10
CA GLY A 638 3.02 -7.97 -7.41
C GLY A 638 1.80 -7.14 -7.80
N ASP A 639 1.14 -6.55 -6.81
CA ASP A 639 -0.09 -5.72 -6.86
C ASP A 639 -1.34 -6.29 -7.59
N LYS A 640 -2.51 -6.04 -7.00
CA LYS A 640 -3.77 -6.79 -7.23
C LYS A 640 -4.73 -6.16 -8.23
N THR A 641 -4.24 -5.37 -9.19
CA THR A 641 -5.13 -4.59 -10.06
C THR A 641 -5.43 -5.31 -11.37
N VAL A 642 -6.06 -6.49 -11.27
CA VAL A 642 -6.93 -6.95 -12.36
C VAL A 642 -8.15 -6.03 -12.34
N ALA A 643 -8.53 -5.43 -13.49
CA ALA A 643 -9.72 -4.58 -13.50
C ALA A 643 -10.91 -5.41 -13.02
N ALA A 644 -11.70 -4.88 -12.07
CA ALA A 644 -12.91 -5.55 -11.61
C ALA A 644 -13.71 -6.00 -12.84
N ASN A 645 -14.10 -7.28 -12.87
CA ASN A 645 -14.93 -7.77 -13.95
C ASN A 645 -16.20 -6.92 -13.99
N THR A 646 -16.29 -6.03 -14.98
CA THR A 646 -17.44 -5.13 -15.16
C THR A 646 -18.60 -5.80 -15.90
N GLY A 647 -18.48 -7.10 -16.19
CA GLY A 647 -19.35 -7.81 -17.12
C GLY A 647 -20.11 -9.02 -16.57
N LEU A 648 -19.76 -9.56 -15.40
CA LEU A 648 -20.55 -10.63 -14.80
C LEU A 648 -21.24 -10.10 -13.56
N GLY A 649 -22.55 -9.92 -13.66
CA GLY A 649 -23.36 -9.82 -12.47
C GLY A 649 -23.08 -11.06 -11.63
N LEU A 650 -22.58 -10.84 -10.41
CA LEU A 650 -22.94 -11.72 -9.32
C LEU A 650 -24.45 -11.94 -9.48
N VAL A 651 -24.89 -13.20 -9.56
CA VAL A 651 -26.23 -13.48 -9.07
C VAL A 651 -26.26 -12.77 -7.72
N ALA A 652 -27.16 -11.78 -7.58
CA ALA A 652 -27.33 -11.09 -6.32
C ALA A 652 -27.31 -12.17 -5.25
N GLY A 653 -26.36 -12.07 -4.31
CA GLY A 653 -26.29 -13.02 -3.21
C GLY A 653 -27.70 -13.19 -2.63
N PRO A 654 -28.04 -14.34 -2.02
CA PRO A 654 -29.35 -14.50 -1.40
C PRO A 654 -29.54 -13.33 -0.44
N GLY A 655 -30.35 -12.35 -0.87
CA GLY A 655 -30.71 -11.22 -0.05
C GLY A 655 -31.55 -11.81 1.04
N THR A 656 -30.94 -12.07 2.20
CA THR A 656 -31.42 -13.11 3.13
C THR A 656 -31.48 -14.48 2.43
N GLY A 657 -31.12 -15.58 3.09
CA GLY A 657 -31.57 -16.88 2.59
C GLY A 657 -33.07 -16.78 2.28
N PRO A 658 -33.62 -17.47 1.24
CA PRO A 658 -35.05 -17.48 1.05
C PRO A 658 -35.66 -17.78 2.42
N ALA A 659 -36.53 -16.88 2.88
CA ALA A 659 -37.31 -17.11 4.08
C ALA A 659 -37.82 -18.55 4.02
N PRO A 660 -37.76 -19.33 5.13
CA PRO A 660 -37.93 -20.78 5.13
C PRO A 660 -38.94 -21.22 4.07
N GLY A 661 -38.42 -21.93 3.06
CA GLY A 661 -39.02 -22.04 1.72
C GLY A 661 -40.52 -22.26 1.74
N ILE A 662 -41.22 -21.53 0.87
CA ILE A 662 -42.64 -21.75 0.64
C ILE A 662 -42.78 -23.18 0.10
N ALA A 663 -43.52 -24.03 0.80
CA ALA A 663 -43.67 -25.42 0.36
C ALA A 663 -44.31 -25.44 -1.03
N GLY A 664 -43.62 -25.93 -2.05
CA GLY A 664 -44.09 -25.91 -3.44
C GLY A 664 -43.31 -25.00 -4.39
N ASP A 665 -42.39 -24.16 -3.86
CA ASP A 665 -41.35 -23.44 -4.59
C ASP A 665 -40.21 -24.44 -4.89
N PHE A 666 -40.28 -25.07 -6.06
CA PHE A 666 -39.40 -26.16 -6.46
C PHE A 666 -38.18 -25.67 -7.23
N ASP A 667 -38.25 -24.53 -7.89
CA ASP A 667 -37.10 -23.94 -8.59
C ASP A 667 -36.35 -22.89 -7.74
N GLY A 668 -36.87 -22.56 -6.56
CA GLY A 668 -36.18 -21.80 -5.53
C GLY A 668 -36.14 -20.30 -5.79
N ASP A 669 -37.03 -19.79 -6.64
CA ASP A 669 -37.07 -18.40 -7.08
C ASP A 669 -37.86 -17.47 -6.15
N GLY A 670 -38.49 -18.03 -5.11
CA GLY A 670 -39.19 -17.30 -4.04
C GLY A 670 -40.67 -17.09 -4.29
N ASP A 671 -41.25 -17.65 -5.35
CA ASP A 671 -42.69 -17.77 -5.55
C ASP A 671 -43.15 -19.22 -5.84
N VAL A 672 -44.45 -19.43 -6.06
CA VAL A 672 -45.01 -20.75 -6.39
C VAL A 672 -45.93 -20.61 -7.58
N ASP A 673 -45.46 -20.94 -8.77
CA ASP A 673 -46.13 -20.64 -10.03
C ASP A 673 -46.10 -21.81 -11.06
N GLY A 674 -46.29 -21.50 -12.34
CA GLY A 674 -46.31 -22.52 -13.39
C GLY A 674 -44.94 -23.15 -13.68
N SER A 675 -43.85 -22.47 -13.34
CA SER A 675 -42.46 -22.89 -13.52
C SER A 675 -42.11 -24.02 -12.55
N ASP A 676 -42.50 -23.90 -11.29
CA ASP A 676 -42.40 -24.97 -10.28
C ASP A 676 -43.13 -26.23 -10.73
N PHE A 677 -44.36 -26.06 -11.22
CA PHE A 677 -45.14 -27.19 -11.71
C PHE A 677 -44.46 -27.89 -12.87
N LEU A 678 -43.82 -27.13 -13.75
CA LEU A 678 -43.08 -27.65 -14.89
C LEU A 678 -41.83 -28.42 -14.44
N LEU A 679 -41.14 -27.93 -13.40
CA LEU A 679 -39.99 -28.59 -12.79
C LEU A 679 -40.40 -29.91 -12.15
N TRP A 680 -41.47 -29.91 -11.36
CA TRP A 680 -42.04 -31.12 -10.76
C TRP A 680 -42.54 -32.13 -11.79
N GLN A 681 -43.12 -31.68 -12.90
CA GLN A 681 -43.53 -32.57 -13.99
C GLN A 681 -42.35 -33.30 -14.64
N ARG A 682 -41.16 -32.68 -14.64
CA ARG A 682 -39.93 -33.25 -15.20
C ARG A 682 -39.20 -34.12 -14.18
N ASP A 683 -39.26 -33.75 -12.90
CA ASP A 683 -38.72 -34.54 -11.80
C ASP A 683 -39.68 -34.52 -10.58
N PRO A 684 -40.51 -35.56 -10.38
CA PRO A 684 -41.37 -35.65 -9.21
C PRO A 684 -40.62 -35.82 -7.88
N GLY A 685 -39.30 -36.01 -7.92
CA GLY A 685 -38.41 -36.10 -6.76
C GLY A 685 -38.13 -34.76 -6.08
N VAL A 686 -38.40 -33.64 -6.74
CA VAL A 686 -38.15 -32.28 -6.19
C VAL A 686 -39.09 -31.91 -5.05
N GLY A 687 -40.24 -32.56 -4.92
CA GLY A 687 -41.18 -32.34 -3.83
C GLY A 687 -42.57 -32.93 -4.06
N ASN A 688 -43.49 -32.66 -3.13
CA ASN A 688 -44.85 -33.19 -3.23
C ASN A 688 -45.75 -32.21 -3.98
N LEU A 689 -46.45 -32.68 -5.03
CA LEU A 689 -47.40 -31.87 -5.78
C LEU A 689 -48.48 -31.22 -4.89
N ALA A 690 -48.80 -31.83 -3.75
CA ALA A 690 -49.72 -31.26 -2.77
C ALA A 690 -49.25 -29.91 -2.25
N ASP A 691 -47.93 -29.73 -2.06
CA ASP A 691 -47.33 -28.51 -1.53
C ASP A 691 -47.44 -27.36 -2.55
N TRP A 692 -47.11 -27.63 -3.82
CA TRP A 692 -47.35 -26.69 -4.93
C TRP A 692 -48.82 -26.28 -5.03
N SER A 693 -49.74 -27.24 -5.00
CA SER A 693 -51.17 -26.94 -5.13
C SER A 693 -51.72 -26.12 -3.95
N ALA A 694 -51.11 -26.25 -2.77
CA ALA A 694 -51.53 -25.55 -1.56
C ALA A 694 -50.99 -24.11 -1.50
N ASN A 695 -49.87 -23.83 -2.18
CA ASN A 695 -49.18 -22.56 -2.12
C ASN A 695 -49.11 -21.81 -3.46
N TYR A 696 -49.73 -22.31 -4.54
CA TYR A 696 -49.78 -21.64 -5.84
C TYR A 696 -50.24 -20.18 -5.72
N GLY A 697 -49.39 -19.24 -6.14
CA GLY A 697 -49.55 -17.80 -6.02
C GLY A 697 -49.06 -17.19 -4.70
N ALA A 698 -48.33 -17.94 -3.87
CA ALA A 698 -47.57 -17.42 -2.72
C ALA A 698 -46.18 -16.94 -3.16
N GLY A 699 -45.59 -15.97 -2.45
CA GLY A 699 -44.45 -15.19 -2.95
C GLY A 699 -44.96 -13.96 -3.72
N GLY A 700 -44.48 -12.76 -3.35
CA GLY A 700 -45.00 -11.52 -3.93
C GLY A 700 -44.64 -11.40 -5.41
N PRO A 701 -45.48 -10.79 -6.26
CA PRO A 701 -45.20 -10.73 -7.69
C PRO A 701 -43.92 -9.93 -7.94
N ALA A 702 -42.98 -10.49 -8.70
CA ALA A 702 -42.02 -9.70 -9.44
C ALA A 702 -42.80 -8.71 -10.32
N SER A 703 -42.73 -7.41 -10.00
CA SER A 703 -43.24 -6.33 -10.83
C SER A 703 -42.35 -6.17 -12.07
N GLY A 704 -42.32 -7.18 -12.93
CA GLY A 704 -41.91 -7.04 -14.32
C GLY A 704 -43.11 -6.54 -15.11
N ALA A 705 -42.99 -5.39 -15.79
CA ALA A 705 -44.00 -4.97 -16.73
C ALA A 705 -44.21 -6.09 -17.76
N VAL A 706 -45.37 -6.74 -17.71
CA VAL A 706 -45.81 -7.64 -18.79
C VAL A 706 -45.81 -6.80 -20.06
N PRO A 707 -45.04 -7.15 -21.11
CA PRO A 707 -45.14 -6.44 -22.37
C PRO A 707 -46.58 -6.58 -22.87
N GLU A 708 -47.33 -5.48 -22.86
CA GLU A 708 -48.65 -5.49 -23.47
C GLU A 708 -48.49 -5.89 -24.94
N PRO A 709 -49.27 -6.86 -25.45
CA PRO A 709 -49.24 -7.19 -26.87
C PRO A 709 -49.80 -6.02 -27.68
N GLY A 710 -48.95 -5.07 -28.06
CA GLY A 710 -49.12 -4.15 -29.19
C GLY A 710 -50.51 -3.53 -29.40
N SER A 711 -51.25 -3.20 -28.34
CA SER A 711 -52.60 -2.61 -28.43
C SER A 711 -52.62 -1.30 -29.24
N LEU A 712 -51.52 -0.54 -29.17
CA LEU A 712 -51.28 0.67 -29.98
C LEU A 712 -51.03 0.35 -31.47
N GLY A 713 -50.38 -0.77 -31.78
CA GLY A 713 -50.18 -1.23 -33.16
C GLY A 713 -51.50 -1.65 -33.81
N LEU A 714 -52.36 -2.38 -33.08
CA LEU A 714 -53.70 -2.74 -33.57
C LEU A 714 -54.62 -1.52 -33.68
N ALA A 715 -54.51 -0.53 -32.79
CA ALA A 715 -55.28 0.72 -32.88
C ALA A 715 -54.88 1.56 -34.11
N ILE A 716 -53.58 1.62 -34.45
CA ILE A 716 -53.07 2.33 -35.63
C ILE A 716 -53.44 1.60 -36.93
N VAL A 717 -53.40 0.27 -36.96
CA VAL A 717 -53.86 -0.53 -38.11
C VAL A 717 -55.37 -0.38 -38.32
N CYS A 718 -56.18 -0.41 -37.24
CA CYS A 718 -57.62 -0.18 -37.31
C CYS A 718 -57.97 1.25 -37.77
N ALA A 719 -57.25 2.28 -37.28
CA ALA A 719 -57.44 3.66 -37.73
C ALA A 719 -57.03 3.85 -39.21
N GLY A 720 -55.95 3.20 -39.66
CA GLY A 720 -55.52 3.19 -41.05
C GLY A 720 -56.50 2.50 -42.00
N LEU A 721 -57.11 1.39 -41.58
CA LEU A 721 -58.15 0.68 -42.35
C LEU A 721 -59.46 1.48 -42.45
N ILE A 722 -59.84 2.22 -41.40
CA ILE A 722 -61.01 3.11 -41.42
C ILE A 722 -60.76 4.33 -42.32
N ALA A 723 -59.57 4.94 -42.26
CA ALA A 723 -59.20 6.06 -43.13
C ALA A 723 -59.04 5.65 -44.61
N GLY A 724 -58.54 4.44 -44.88
CA GLY A 724 -58.44 3.86 -46.22
C GLY A 724 -59.81 3.55 -46.86
N CYS A 725 -60.76 3.03 -46.07
CA CYS A 725 -62.14 2.79 -46.52
C CYS A 725 -62.92 4.10 -46.76
N ALA A 726 -62.64 5.16 -46.00
CA ALA A 726 -63.27 6.48 -46.21
C ALA A 726 -62.77 7.20 -47.48
N ARG A 727 -61.50 7.00 -47.88
CA ARG A 727 -60.95 7.59 -49.12
C ARG A 727 -61.45 6.92 -50.40
N ARG A 728 -61.76 5.61 -50.37
CA ARG A 728 -62.34 4.89 -51.53
C ARG A 728 -63.84 5.15 -51.76
N ARG A 729 -64.56 5.78 -50.82
CA ARG A 729 -65.97 6.20 -51.01
C ARG A 729 -66.15 7.63 -51.53
N ARG A 730 -65.08 8.36 -51.84
CA ARG A 730 -65.12 9.70 -52.48
C ARG A 730 -64.60 9.75 -53.92
N GLN A 731 -64.34 8.58 -54.53
CA GLN A 731 -63.96 8.46 -55.95
C GLN A 731 -64.76 7.35 -56.66
N ALA A 732 -66.08 7.33 -56.43
CA ALA A 732 -67.07 6.72 -57.31
C ALA A 732 -68.21 7.73 -57.51
#